data_AF-A0A936EH93-F1
#
_entry.id   AF-A0A936EH93-F1
#
_cell.length_a   1.000
_cell.length_b   1.000
_cell.length_c   1.000
_cell.angle_alpha   90.00
_cell.angle_beta   90.00
_cell.angle_gamma   90.00
#
_symmetry.space_group_name_H-M   'P 1'
#
loop_
_entity.id
_entity.type
_entity.pdbx_description
1 polymer ?
#
loop_
_entity_poly.entity_id
_entity_poly.type
_entity_poly.pdbx_seq_one_letter_code
_entity_poly.pdbx_strand_id
1 'polypeptide(L)'
;MAAILLSGAVSALAQPTLTAPVPNNLGAGQVTLTLQSSAAGTGYFTLLEGATVAPGSGAQTKAALDANGAAAARFGSLRLAANTAGIYTVRSLKSGTQYTVCFTADDGATLQPMVKTVRFTTAPSANLGGADWAVVGSAGFTPQESLFPSLALAPDGVPYVGHDGATDSAPVAVRRFVGDSWQLVGKTGPSGGTSAGTTIGFAPDGVLYAAYVESGISYDSVKLLRLNGAAWDLVGGEPLAYGATNSLSLAFAPDGTPYVALYGIQLKVRRCRAGVWENVGPAWSSATRVDSLGLTFSPDGVPYLSFKDISNSNRASVRRFNGASWEPVGDAGFTTSWGWYPSLAFAPDGTPHVAFVDGLVNNRLTVMRFGGSGWATVGNAGFSSGAVNNPQLAFAPDGTPYVAFADGDHAGAATVMRFTGTGWATIGRVGFSAGEATPRGLVFAGDGSPRLLFCDWGNGIKATVMKLAPIATISYAKWVRANFPAVEQTQPGVFGPQADPDGGGVANLVRFGFGLPARGPVTTAPTKLGFEDYGTEQYATLSFNRLSDAPGLTYTVQASDDLIRWFPHSVWEPNASAKVSIRDFVTVDSHERRFLRVKVASEKLGLKILVPAYFYPVANSPWARLSAAAAKTPAGTINAIANVNNGPDSGQAADIAPYQQVIRDLRAKGGRVFGYVSTAYGARDLAAVQADIALWYSRYGVDGIFLDEQAATDEAFGYYRALHDDVVYTRGGLVIGNPGTATIERYMEVNEVTCVFETAGPTGFPTWTPPVWTAGYPASKFYVLPYNSSAADMAAYVTRAAANRAGWIYVTDDTLPNPWDTLPSYFETLVTTAMLAE
;
A
#
# COMPACT_ATOMS: atom_id res chain seq x y z
N MET A 1 -86.69 -18.97 -17.19
CA MET A 1 -85.62 -18.12 -16.63
C MET A 1 -84.82 -18.94 -15.64
N ALA A 2 -83.61 -19.34 -16.01
CA ALA A 2 -82.60 -19.84 -15.08
C ALA A 2 -81.25 -19.36 -15.64
N ALA A 3 -80.80 -18.20 -15.17
CA ALA A 3 -79.51 -17.65 -15.53
C ALA A 3 -78.46 -18.29 -14.62
N ILE A 4 -77.61 -19.12 -15.21
CA ILE A 4 -76.42 -19.67 -14.56
C ILE A 4 -75.41 -18.52 -14.47
N LEU A 5 -75.22 -17.98 -13.27
CA LEU A 5 -74.13 -17.08 -12.92
C LEU A 5 -72.84 -17.90 -12.81
N LEU A 6 -72.04 -17.91 -13.89
CA LEU A 6 -70.63 -18.25 -13.83
C LEU A 6 -69.89 -17.14 -13.10
N SER A 7 -69.66 -17.30 -11.79
CA SER A 7 -68.67 -16.51 -11.07
C SER A 7 -67.29 -16.94 -11.55
N GLY A 8 -66.76 -16.26 -12.57
CA GLY A 8 -65.35 -16.34 -12.91
C GLY A 8 -64.53 -15.84 -11.72
N ALA A 9 -63.95 -16.77 -10.96
CA ALA A 9 -62.90 -16.44 -10.02
C ALA A 9 -61.74 -15.86 -10.84
N VAL A 10 -61.59 -14.53 -10.81
CA VAL A 10 -60.37 -13.87 -11.25
C VAL A 10 -59.28 -14.43 -10.35
N SER A 11 -58.51 -15.38 -10.88
CA SER A 11 -57.33 -15.89 -10.22
C SER A 11 -56.40 -14.69 -10.07
N ALA A 12 -56.22 -14.19 -8.85
CA ALA A 12 -55.20 -13.19 -8.59
C ALA A 12 -53.88 -13.75 -9.14
N LEU A 13 -53.28 -13.06 -10.09
CA LEU A 13 -52.01 -13.49 -10.70
C LEU A 13 -51.01 -13.71 -9.56
N ALA A 14 -50.48 -14.93 -9.48
CA ALA A 14 -49.58 -15.32 -8.41
C ALA A 14 -48.29 -14.49 -8.50
N GLN A 15 -47.95 -13.76 -7.43
CA GLN A 15 -46.72 -12.98 -7.37
C GLN A 15 -45.48 -13.88 -7.44
N PRO A 16 -44.37 -13.40 -8.03
CA PRO A 16 -43.12 -14.16 -8.03
C PRO A 16 -42.64 -14.40 -6.60
N THR A 17 -42.26 -15.65 -6.30
CA THR A 17 -41.59 -16.00 -5.05
C THR A 17 -40.08 -15.81 -5.20
N LEU A 18 -39.43 -15.33 -4.15
CA LEU A 18 -38.00 -14.97 -4.17
C LEU A 18 -37.21 -15.84 -3.21
N THR A 19 -35.99 -16.21 -3.61
CA THR A 19 -35.00 -16.73 -2.68
C THR A 19 -34.27 -15.59 -1.99
N ALA A 20 -33.68 -15.85 -0.81
CA ALA A 20 -32.80 -14.88 -0.19
C ALA A 20 -31.60 -14.62 -1.12
N PRO A 21 -31.16 -13.35 -1.30
CA PRO A 21 -29.93 -13.05 -2.03
C PRO A 21 -28.73 -13.71 -1.37
N VAL A 22 -27.77 -14.18 -2.17
CA VAL A 22 -26.52 -14.75 -1.66
C VAL A 22 -25.34 -13.85 -2.06
N PRO A 23 -24.67 -13.20 -1.10
CA PRO A 23 -23.42 -12.49 -1.33
C PRO A 23 -22.28 -13.48 -1.55
N ASN A 24 -21.56 -13.33 -2.65
CA ASN A 24 -20.39 -14.10 -3.05
C ASN A 24 -19.25 -13.15 -3.43
N ASN A 25 -18.02 -13.67 -3.51
CA ASN A 25 -16.85 -12.91 -3.99
C ASN A 25 -16.72 -11.54 -3.29
N LEU A 26 -16.91 -11.57 -1.97
CA LEU A 26 -16.92 -10.40 -1.11
C LEU A 26 -15.50 -9.88 -0.91
N GLY A 27 -15.27 -8.65 -1.36
CA GLY A 27 -13.99 -7.95 -1.21
C GLY A 27 -14.11 -6.70 -0.34
N ALA A 28 -13.05 -5.90 -0.33
CA ALA A 28 -13.03 -4.58 0.28
C ALA A 28 -13.89 -3.57 -0.51
N GLY A 29 -13.89 -3.67 -1.85
CA GLY A 29 -14.58 -2.73 -2.73
C GLY A 29 -15.70 -3.32 -3.58
N GLN A 30 -16.06 -4.60 -3.38
CA GLN A 30 -17.04 -5.27 -4.24
C GLN A 30 -17.79 -6.40 -3.54
N VAL A 31 -18.93 -6.79 -4.12
CA VAL A 31 -19.66 -8.03 -3.84
C VAL A 31 -20.34 -8.53 -5.11
N THR A 32 -20.42 -9.84 -5.28
CA THR A 32 -21.22 -10.48 -6.32
C THR A 32 -22.48 -11.08 -5.69
N LEU A 33 -23.66 -10.57 -6.06
CA LEU A 33 -24.95 -11.06 -5.59
C LEU A 33 -25.47 -12.16 -6.51
N THR A 34 -26.00 -13.21 -5.91
CA THR A 34 -26.83 -14.21 -6.60
C THR A 34 -28.28 -13.97 -6.24
N LEU A 35 -29.10 -13.69 -7.27
CA LEU A 35 -30.52 -13.30 -7.15
C LEU A 35 -31.39 -14.29 -7.93
N GLN A 36 -32.51 -14.74 -7.37
CA GLN A 36 -33.40 -15.69 -8.06
C GLN A 36 -34.87 -15.44 -7.73
N SER A 37 -35.70 -15.56 -8.77
CA SER A 37 -37.16 -15.47 -8.74
C SER A 37 -37.77 -16.74 -9.33
N SER A 38 -38.95 -17.15 -8.87
CA SER A 38 -39.67 -18.29 -9.47
C SER A 38 -40.28 -18.00 -10.83
N ALA A 39 -40.46 -16.71 -11.18
CA ALA A 39 -40.93 -16.28 -12.48
C ALA A 39 -39.82 -15.54 -13.26
N ALA A 40 -39.90 -15.61 -14.58
CA ALA A 40 -39.06 -14.80 -15.46
C ALA A 40 -39.50 -13.34 -15.39
N GLY A 41 -38.56 -12.41 -15.45
CA GLY A 41 -38.85 -10.99 -15.35
C GLY A 41 -37.64 -10.15 -14.98
N THR A 42 -37.82 -9.15 -14.11
CA THR A 42 -36.74 -8.25 -13.69
C THR A 42 -36.56 -8.30 -12.18
N GLY A 43 -35.35 -8.62 -11.74
CA GLY A 43 -34.95 -8.47 -10.34
C GLY A 43 -34.38 -7.08 -10.07
N TYR A 44 -34.72 -6.50 -8.93
CA TYR A 44 -34.23 -5.21 -8.46
C TYR A 44 -33.64 -5.37 -7.07
N PHE A 45 -32.54 -4.68 -6.81
CA PHE A 45 -31.98 -4.64 -5.47
C PHE A 45 -31.48 -3.25 -5.08
N THR A 46 -31.44 -3.02 -3.77
CA THR A 46 -30.73 -1.91 -3.13
C THR A 46 -29.72 -2.45 -2.13
N LEU A 47 -28.60 -1.75 -1.96
CA LEU A 47 -27.69 -1.89 -0.83
C LEU A 47 -27.84 -0.66 0.05
N LEU A 48 -28.27 -0.90 1.28
CA LEU A 48 -28.39 0.11 2.32
C LEU A 48 -27.13 0.08 3.17
N GLU A 49 -26.48 1.23 3.35
CA GLU A 49 -25.24 1.35 4.12
C GLU A 49 -25.56 1.49 5.62
N GLY A 50 -24.95 0.66 6.46
CA GLY A 50 -25.11 0.71 7.91
C GLY A 50 -26.20 -0.23 8.46
N ALA A 51 -26.05 -0.60 9.73
CA ALA A 51 -26.88 -1.61 10.40
C ALA A 51 -28.32 -1.14 10.71
N THR A 52 -28.53 0.17 10.75
CA THR A 52 -29.76 0.81 11.25
C THR A 52 -30.71 1.27 10.14
N VAL A 53 -30.27 1.26 8.88
CA VAL A 53 -31.12 1.70 7.75
C VAL A 53 -32.14 0.61 7.44
N ALA A 54 -33.42 0.97 7.52
CA ALA A 54 -34.53 0.03 7.39
C ALA A 54 -34.77 -0.37 5.91
N PRO A 55 -34.97 -1.67 5.62
CA PRO A 55 -35.34 -2.15 4.28
C PRO A 55 -36.62 -1.51 3.74
N GLY A 56 -36.57 -1.03 2.50
CA GLY A 56 -37.76 -0.56 1.80
C GLY A 56 -38.70 -1.70 1.38
N SER A 57 -39.93 -1.34 1.02
CA SER A 57 -40.86 -2.23 0.30
C SER A 57 -40.31 -2.63 -1.08
N GLY A 58 -40.96 -3.57 -1.76
CA GLY A 58 -40.64 -3.93 -3.14
C GLY A 58 -40.71 -2.71 -4.08
N ALA A 59 -41.71 -1.84 -3.91
CA ALA A 59 -41.83 -0.62 -4.71
C ALA A 59 -40.68 0.36 -4.44
N GLN A 60 -40.30 0.55 -3.18
CA GLN A 60 -39.15 1.40 -2.80
C GLN A 60 -37.83 0.81 -3.32
N THR A 61 -37.62 -0.50 -3.19
CA THR A 61 -36.42 -1.17 -3.72
C THR A 61 -36.31 -1.01 -5.24
N LYS A 62 -37.42 -1.18 -5.97
CA LYS A 62 -37.48 -0.94 -7.41
C LYS A 62 -37.18 0.52 -7.78
N ALA A 63 -37.56 1.47 -6.92
CA ALA A 63 -37.27 2.89 -7.08
C ALA A 63 -35.89 3.31 -6.55
N ALA A 64 -35.04 2.37 -6.13
CA ALA A 64 -33.74 2.61 -5.52
C ALA A 64 -33.77 3.38 -4.18
N LEU A 65 -34.81 3.15 -3.37
CA LEU A 65 -35.06 3.84 -2.10
C LEU A 65 -35.04 2.89 -0.88
N ASP A 66 -34.76 3.45 0.29
CA ASP A 66 -34.96 2.82 1.60
C ASP A 66 -36.41 2.94 2.11
N ALA A 67 -36.67 2.49 3.35
CA ALA A 67 -37.99 2.58 3.97
C ALA A 67 -38.50 4.02 4.18
N ASN A 68 -37.59 4.98 4.33
CA ASN A 68 -37.89 6.39 4.56
C ASN A 68 -38.01 7.19 3.25
N GLY A 69 -37.75 6.56 2.10
CA GLY A 69 -37.75 7.22 0.80
C GLY A 69 -36.43 7.93 0.47
N ALA A 70 -35.36 7.67 1.22
CA ALA A 70 -34.01 8.15 0.88
C ALA A 70 -33.36 7.24 -0.17
N ALA A 71 -32.48 7.80 -0.99
CA ALA A 71 -31.75 7.04 -2.00
C ALA A 71 -30.84 5.98 -1.36
N ALA A 72 -30.87 4.77 -1.91
CA ALA A 72 -29.98 3.70 -1.50
C ALA A 72 -28.52 4.00 -1.86
N ALA A 73 -27.57 3.48 -1.06
CA ALA A 73 -26.15 3.69 -1.32
C ALA A 73 -25.72 3.09 -2.66
N ARG A 74 -26.23 1.90 -3.01
CA ARG A 74 -26.12 1.32 -4.36
C ARG A 74 -27.45 0.66 -4.73
N PHE A 75 -27.69 0.51 -6.01
CA PHE A 75 -28.82 -0.23 -6.54
C PHE A 75 -28.47 -0.86 -7.88
N GLY A 76 -29.36 -1.71 -8.38
CA GLY A 76 -29.24 -2.28 -9.70
C GLY A 76 -30.43 -3.15 -10.07
N SER A 77 -30.46 -3.57 -11.32
CA SER A 77 -31.45 -4.53 -11.79
C SER A 77 -30.86 -5.49 -12.80
N LEU A 78 -31.46 -6.67 -12.94
CA LEU A 78 -31.08 -7.64 -13.96
C LEU A 78 -32.27 -8.48 -14.41
N ARG A 79 -32.22 -8.95 -15.66
CA ARG A 79 -33.21 -9.87 -16.22
C ARG A 79 -33.02 -11.26 -15.64
N LEU A 80 -34.08 -11.82 -15.07
CA LEU A 80 -34.09 -13.15 -14.46
C LEU A 80 -34.88 -14.13 -15.32
N ALA A 81 -34.34 -15.32 -15.50
CA ALA A 81 -35.09 -16.48 -15.98
C ALA A 81 -35.76 -17.18 -14.79
N ALA A 82 -36.93 -17.78 -15.03
CA ALA A 82 -37.69 -18.49 -13.99
C ALA A 82 -36.83 -19.57 -13.33
N ASN A 83 -36.77 -19.57 -12.00
CA ASN A 83 -36.04 -20.54 -11.19
C ASN A 83 -34.54 -20.67 -11.52
N THR A 84 -33.96 -19.63 -12.13
CA THR A 84 -32.54 -19.60 -12.48
C THR A 84 -31.87 -18.46 -11.74
N ALA A 85 -30.74 -18.78 -11.11
CA ALA A 85 -29.91 -17.81 -10.43
C ALA A 85 -29.28 -16.83 -11.44
N GLY A 86 -29.53 -15.54 -11.25
CA GLY A 86 -28.83 -14.46 -11.92
C GLY A 86 -27.71 -13.89 -11.04
N ILE A 87 -26.69 -13.30 -11.68
CA ILE A 87 -25.50 -12.78 -11.01
C ILE A 87 -25.41 -11.28 -11.23
N TYR A 88 -25.04 -10.53 -10.19
CA TYR A 88 -24.77 -9.09 -10.26
C TYR A 88 -23.56 -8.72 -9.42
N THR A 89 -22.56 -8.07 -9.99
CA THR A 89 -21.38 -7.56 -9.28
C THR A 89 -21.53 -6.07 -8.99
N VAL A 90 -21.66 -5.73 -7.71
CA VAL A 90 -21.62 -4.35 -7.23
C VAL A 90 -20.16 -3.98 -6.95
N ARG A 91 -19.71 -2.85 -7.49
CA ARG A 91 -18.34 -2.33 -7.33
C ARG A 91 -18.33 -0.99 -6.59
N SER A 92 -17.13 -0.51 -6.28
CA SER A 92 -16.87 0.77 -5.61
C SER A 92 -17.54 0.87 -4.24
N LEU A 93 -17.62 -0.23 -3.50
CA LEU A 93 -18.11 -0.23 -2.11
C LEU A 93 -17.04 0.32 -1.15
N LYS A 94 -17.48 0.79 0.02
CA LYS A 94 -16.58 1.20 1.10
C LYS A 94 -16.03 -0.02 1.81
N SER A 95 -14.74 -0.04 2.14
CA SER A 95 -14.13 -1.13 2.92
C SER A 95 -14.62 -1.16 4.36
N GLY A 96 -14.64 -2.34 4.99
CA GLY A 96 -15.05 -2.52 6.39
C GLY A 96 -16.49 -2.09 6.72
N THR A 97 -17.34 -1.94 5.70
CA THR A 97 -18.65 -1.31 5.80
C THR A 97 -19.74 -2.37 5.70
N GLN A 98 -20.71 -2.32 6.61
CA GLN A 98 -21.87 -3.20 6.58
C GLN A 98 -22.91 -2.70 5.57
N TYR A 99 -23.42 -3.63 4.76
CA TYR A 99 -24.52 -3.38 3.83
C TYR A 99 -25.67 -4.35 4.07
N THR A 100 -26.89 -3.85 3.91
CA THR A 100 -28.11 -4.67 3.82
C THR A 100 -28.60 -4.69 2.38
N VAL A 101 -28.65 -5.87 1.76
CA VAL A 101 -29.28 -6.06 0.45
C VAL A 101 -30.78 -6.16 0.65
N CYS A 102 -31.56 -5.41 -0.12
CA CYS A 102 -33.00 -5.62 -0.27
C CYS A 102 -33.27 -6.07 -1.69
N PHE A 103 -33.99 -7.17 -1.88
CA PHE A 103 -34.24 -7.75 -3.20
C PHE A 103 -35.73 -7.96 -3.43
N THR A 104 -36.20 -7.53 -4.61
CA THR A 104 -37.54 -7.81 -5.14
C THR A 104 -37.45 -8.22 -6.61
N ALA A 105 -38.53 -8.77 -7.18
CA ALA A 105 -38.66 -8.96 -8.61
C ALA A 105 -40.10 -8.76 -9.08
N ASP A 106 -40.24 -8.39 -10.36
CA ASP A 106 -41.52 -8.45 -11.08
C ASP A 106 -41.46 -9.47 -12.23
N ASP A 107 -42.62 -9.95 -12.67
CA ASP A 107 -42.81 -10.83 -13.83
C ASP A 107 -43.28 -10.08 -15.09
N GLY A 108 -43.17 -8.74 -15.09
CA GLY A 108 -43.72 -7.85 -16.11
C GLY A 108 -45.19 -7.42 -15.88
N ALA A 109 -45.92 -8.05 -14.96
CA ALA A 109 -47.29 -7.68 -14.58
C ALA A 109 -47.43 -7.36 -13.08
N THR A 110 -46.77 -8.14 -12.24
CA THR A 110 -46.92 -8.13 -10.79
C THR A 110 -45.56 -8.02 -10.10
N LEU A 111 -45.41 -7.06 -9.20
CA LEU A 111 -44.22 -6.87 -8.36
C LEU A 111 -44.40 -7.60 -7.02
N GLN A 112 -43.35 -8.25 -6.53
CA GLN A 112 -43.32 -8.80 -5.17
C GLN A 112 -43.20 -7.65 -4.13
N PRO A 113 -44.23 -7.33 -3.33
CA PRO A 113 -44.19 -6.21 -2.39
C PRO A 113 -43.24 -6.44 -1.21
N MET A 114 -43.01 -7.69 -0.81
CA MET A 114 -42.15 -8.02 0.33
C MET A 114 -40.74 -8.39 -0.13
N VAL A 115 -39.75 -7.61 0.28
CA VAL A 115 -38.35 -7.84 -0.09
C VAL A 115 -37.75 -9.03 0.65
N LYS A 116 -36.77 -9.68 0.04
CA LYS A 116 -35.83 -10.57 0.74
C LYS A 116 -34.57 -9.80 1.08
N THR A 117 -34.03 -10.04 2.28
CA THR A 117 -32.85 -9.31 2.76
C THR A 117 -31.73 -10.24 3.20
N VAL A 118 -30.49 -9.75 3.07
CA VAL A 118 -29.28 -10.35 3.60
C VAL A 118 -28.31 -9.25 3.99
N ARG A 119 -27.51 -9.46 5.03
CA ARG A 119 -26.46 -8.54 5.46
C ARG A 119 -25.09 -9.11 5.17
N PHE A 120 -24.14 -8.24 4.83
CA PHE A 120 -22.73 -8.57 4.74
C PHE A 120 -21.89 -7.36 5.14
N THR A 121 -20.62 -7.58 5.46
CA THR A 121 -19.64 -6.52 5.73
C THR A 121 -18.48 -6.69 4.77
N THR A 122 -18.14 -5.65 4.00
CA THR A 122 -16.97 -5.67 3.12
C THR A 122 -15.68 -5.88 3.92
N ALA A 123 -14.70 -6.53 3.30
CA ALA A 123 -13.40 -6.73 3.92
C ALA A 123 -12.69 -5.37 4.14
N PRO A 124 -11.71 -5.29 5.07
CA PRO A 124 -10.79 -4.17 5.08
C PRO A 124 -9.96 -4.13 3.78
N SER A 125 -9.61 -2.93 3.32
CA SER A 125 -8.68 -2.76 2.19
C SER A 125 -7.31 -3.35 2.51
N ALA A 126 -6.62 -3.86 1.50
CA ALA A 126 -5.26 -4.37 1.63
C ALA A 126 -4.31 -3.33 2.25
N ASN A 127 -3.45 -3.75 3.18
CA ASN A 127 -2.40 -2.90 3.72
C ASN A 127 -1.26 -2.79 2.71
N LEU A 128 -1.06 -1.59 2.17
CA LEU A 128 -0.04 -1.27 1.16
C LEU A 128 1.19 -0.56 1.75
N GLY A 129 1.38 -0.61 3.08
CA GLY A 129 2.58 -0.10 3.74
C GLY A 129 3.82 -0.88 3.30
N GLY A 130 4.80 -0.21 2.71
CA GLY A 130 6.01 -0.85 2.17
C GLY A 130 5.76 -1.72 0.94
N ALA A 131 4.65 -1.50 0.21
CA ALA A 131 4.37 -2.15 -1.07
C ALA A 131 5.16 -1.54 -2.22
N ASP A 132 5.42 -2.32 -3.27
CA ASP A 132 6.02 -1.84 -4.53
C ASP A 132 5.35 -2.47 -5.77
N TRP A 133 5.59 -1.86 -6.92
CA TRP A 133 4.99 -2.20 -8.21
C TRP A 133 5.67 -3.44 -8.82
N ALA A 134 4.89 -4.51 -8.97
CA ALA A 134 5.29 -5.74 -9.60
C ALA A 134 4.56 -5.93 -10.94
N VAL A 135 5.27 -6.44 -11.94
CA VAL A 135 4.67 -6.78 -13.25
C VAL A 135 3.65 -7.92 -13.07
N VAL A 136 2.53 -7.84 -13.80
CA VAL A 136 1.56 -8.92 -13.94
C VAL A 136 1.82 -9.66 -15.25
N GLY A 137 2.37 -10.87 -15.15
CA GLY A 137 2.86 -11.63 -16.30
C GLY A 137 4.18 -11.06 -16.81
N SER A 138 4.23 -10.70 -18.08
CA SER A 138 5.40 -10.07 -18.70
C SER A 138 5.18 -8.58 -18.99
N ALA A 139 6.26 -7.80 -18.92
CA ALA A 139 6.25 -6.43 -19.42
C ALA A 139 6.17 -6.44 -20.96
N GLY A 140 5.50 -5.44 -21.55
CA GLY A 140 5.32 -5.33 -22.99
C GLY A 140 4.69 -6.58 -23.62
N PHE A 141 3.64 -7.14 -23.02
CA PHE A 141 3.11 -8.45 -23.40
C PHE A 141 2.33 -8.45 -24.73
N THR A 142 2.00 -7.28 -25.29
CA THR A 142 1.28 -7.20 -26.56
C THR A 142 2.20 -7.59 -27.74
N PRO A 143 1.65 -8.25 -28.78
CA PRO A 143 2.45 -8.66 -29.94
C PRO A 143 3.14 -7.49 -30.66
N GLN A 144 2.43 -6.37 -30.86
CA GLN A 144 2.96 -5.11 -31.39
C GLN A 144 2.66 -3.93 -30.46
N GLU A 145 3.09 -2.75 -30.87
CA GLU A 145 2.74 -1.45 -30.30
C GLU A 145 1.22 -1.34 -30.09
N SER A 146 0.83 -0.83 -28.93
CA SER A 146 -0.57 -0.54 -28.60
C SER A 146 -0.68 0.92 -28.19
N LEU A 147 -1.40 1.70 -28.98
CA LEU A 147 -1.57 3.12 -28.74
C LEU A 147 -2.79 3.44 -27.91
N PHE A 148 -3.76 2.53 -27.77
CA PHE A 148 -4.98 2.80 -27.01
C PHE A 148 -5.50 1.56 -26.27
N PRO A 149 -4.70 0.93 -25.39
CA PRO A 149 -5.19 -0.19 -24.62
C PRO A 149 -6.11 0.26 -23.48
N SER A 150 -6.94 -0.65 -23.01
CA SER A 150 -7.91 -0.45 -21.93
C SER A 150 -7.87 -1.64 -20.97
N LEU A 151 -7.92 -1.34 -19.67
CA LEU A 151 -7.89 -2.32 -18.58
C LEU A 151 -9.27 -2.44 -17.94
N ALA A 152 -9.74 -3.68 -17.76
CA ALA A 152 -10.92 -3.99 -16.96
C ALA A 152 -10.65 -5.20 -16.06
N LEU A 153 -11.28 -5.23 -14.88
CA LEU A 153 -11.23 -6.40 -14.00
C LEU A 153 -12.53 -7.19 -14.13
N ALA A 154 -12.42 -8.50 -14.32
CA ALA A 154 -13.54 -9.41 -14.22
C ALA A 154 -14.10 -9.43 -12.78
N PRO A 155 -15.32 -9.96 -12.54
CA PRO A 155 -15.85 -10.10 -11.20
C PRO A 155 -14.88 -10.78 -10.23
N ASP A 156 -14.23 -11.86 -10.66
CA ASP A 156 -13.23 -12.61 -9.90
C ASP A 156 -11.89 -11.87 -9.68
N GLY A 157 -11.75 -10.64 -10.20
CA GLY A 157 -10.55 -9.82 -10.06
C GLY A 157 -9.48 -10.08 -11.12
N VAL A 158 -9.70 -11.01 -12.05
CA VAL A 158 -8.75 -11.27 -13.14
C VAL A 158 -8.66 -10.05 -14.06
N PRO A 159 -7.45 -9.56 -14.39
CA PRO A 159 -7.30 -8.43 -15.31
C PRO A 159 -7.46 -8.87 -16.76
N TYR A 160 -8.21 -8.05 -17.51
CA TYR A 160 -8.40 -8.13 -18.94
C TYR A 160 -7.86 -6.85 -19.56
N VAL A 161 -7.14 -6.99 -20.69
CA VAL A 161 -6.63 -5.86 -21.47
C VAL A 161 -7.14 -5.97 -22.88
N GLY A 162 -7.94 -4.99 -23.29
CA GLY A 162 -8.21 -4.72 -24.70
C GLY A 162 -7.03 -3.93 -25.24
N HIS A 163 -6.47 -4.32 -26.38
CA HIS A 163 -5.37 -3.59 -27.01
C HIS A 163 -5.53 -3.54 -28.53
N ASP A 164 -5.04 -2.46 -29.12
CA ASP A 164 -4.80 -2.33 -30.56
C ASP A 164 -3.44 -2.95 -30.96
N GLY A 165 -3.17 -3.09 -32.26
CA GLY A 165 -1.88 -3.57 -32.77
C GLY A 165 -1.65 -5.08 -32.66
N ALA A 166 -2.65 -5.93 -32.93
CA ALA A 166 -2.42 -7.38 -33.07
C ALA A 166 -2.05 -7.78 -34.52
N THR A 167 -1.26 -8.85 -34.70
CA THR A 167 -0.79 -9.33 -36.03
C THR A 167 -1.85 -10.15 -36.78
N ASP A 168 -1.82 -10.05 -38.12
CA ASP A 168 -2.52 -10.85 -39.15
C ASP A 168 -3.98 -11.25 -38.88
N SER A 169 -4.88 -10.25 -38.91
CA SER A 169 -6.36 -10.29 -39.11
C SER A 169 -7.27 -9.74 -37.98
N ALA A 170 -6.74 -9.43 -36.79
CA ALA A 170 -7.52 -8.84 -35.69
C ALA A 170 -6.78 -7.65 -35.04
N PRO A 171 -6.92 -6.42 -35.55
CA PRO A 171 -6.19 -5.25 -35.06
C PRO A 171 -6.64 -4.72 -33.70
N VAL A 172 -7.77 -5.21 -33.18
CA VAL A 172 -8.16 -5.09 -31.76
C VAL A 172 -8.36 -6.49 -31.19
N ALA A 173 -7.68 -6.76 -30.08
CA ALA A 173 -7.72 -8.02 -29.35
C ALA A 173 -8.00 -7.77 -27.86
N VAL A 174 -8.57 -8.78 -27.19
CA VAL A 174 -8.71 -8.77 -25.73
C VAL A 174 -7.93 -9.94 -25.16
N ARG A 175 -7.11 -9.69 -24.15
CA ARG A 175 -6.34 -10.72 -23.44
C ARG A 175 -6.71 -10.75 -21.98
N ARG A 176 -6.72 -11.93 -21.38
CA ARG A 176 -6.91 -12.15 -19.94
C ARG A 176 -5.68 -12.77 -19.32
N PHE A 177 -5.41 -12.46 -18.07
CA PHE A 177 -4.30 -13.05 -17.34
C PHE A 177 -4.75 -14.35 -16.64
N VAL A 178 -4.15 -15.49 -16.98
CA VAL A 178 -4.47 -16.80 -16.40
C VAL A 178 -3.19 -17.55 -16.08
N GLY A 179 -3.08 -18.04 -14.83
CA GLY A 179 -1.84 -18.58 -14.29
C GLY A 179 -0.77 -17.49 -14.30
N ASP A 180 0.23 -17.67 -15.16
CA ASP A 180 1.33 -16.71 -15.35
C ASP A 180 1.38 -16.11 -16.77
N SER A 181 0.31 -16.23 -17.55
CA SER A 181 0.32 -15.87 -18.98
C SER A 181 -0.88 -15.04 -19.44
N TRP A 182 -0.65 -14.18 -20.44
CA TRP A 182 -1.69 -13.42 -21.11
C TRP A 182 -2.27 -14.21 -22.30
N GLN A 183 -3.53 -14.62 -22.17
CA GLN A 183 -4.22 -15.46 -23.15
C GLN A 183 -5.27 -14.67 -23.94
N LEU A 184 -5.40 -14.93 -25.24
CA LEU A 184 -6.41 -14.32 -26.08
C LEU A 184 -7.83 -14.72 -25.63
N VAL A 185 -8.75 -13.76 -25.65
CA VAL A 185 -10.16 -13.93 -25.31
C VAL A 185 -10.99 -13.98 -26.59
N GLY A 186 -11.69 -15.09 -26.77
CA GLY A 186 -12.39 -15.43 -28.00
C GLY A 186 -11.45 -15.97 -29.08
N LYS A 187 -11.99 -16.77 -30.02
CA LYS A 187 -11.16 -17.50 -31.00
C LYS A 187 -10.37 -16.59 -31.95
N THR A 188 -10.92 -15.43 -32.32
CA THR A 188 -10.34 -14.49 -33.30
C THR A 188 -10.17 -13.07 -32.74
N GLY A 189 -10.48 -12.84 -31.46
CA GLY A 189 -10.69 -11.49 -30.93
C GLY A 189 -11.96 -10.81 -31.47
N PRO A 190 -12.27 -9.57 -31.03
CA PRO A 190 -13.50 -8.87 -31.40
C PRO A 190 -13.50 -8.23 -32.80
N SER A 191 -12.34 -8.05 -33.45
CA SER A 191 -12.24 -7.41 -34.78
C SER A 191 -11.78 -8.40 -35.86
N GLY A 192 -12.21 -8.16 -37.12
CA GLY A 192 -11.83 -8.95 -38.30
C GLY A 192 -11.17 -8.15 -39.44
N GLY A 193 -10.84 -6.87 -39.21
CA GLY A 193 -10.24 -5.93 -40.19
C GLY A 193 -9.65 -4.69 -39.51
N THR A 194 -8.85 -3.86 -40.21
CA THR A 194 -8.13 -2.66 -39.71
C THR A 194 -8.95 -1.87 -38.67
N SER A 195 -8.42 -1.63 -37.47
CA SER A 195 -9.16 -1.01 -36.36
C SER A 195 -8.23 -0.19 -35.45
N ALA A 196 -8.76 0.85 -34.80
CA ALA A 196 -8.06 1.70 -33.84
C ALA A 196 -8.94 2.03 -32.63
N GLY A 197 -8.31 2.32 -31.48
CA GLY A 197 -9.01 2.73 -30.26
C GLY A 197 -9.88 1.63 -29.64
N THR A 198 -9.45 1.02 -28.54
CA THR A 198 -10.24 -0.01 -27.86
C THR A 198 -10.56 0.36 -26.42
N THR A 199 -11.82 0.17 -26.04
CA THR A 199 -12.26 0.24 -24.65
C THR A 199 -13.03 -1.01 -24.31
N ILE A 200 -12.74 -1.60 -23.15
CA ILE A 200 -13.39 -2.81 -22.68
C ILE A 200 -14.02 -2.57 -21.31
N GLY A 201 -15.03 -3.36 -20.98
CA GLY A 201 -15.61 -3.32 -19.65
C GLY A 201 -16.55 -4.49 -19.40
N PHE A 202 -16.72 -4.81 -18.13
CA PHE A 202 -17.68 -5.79 -17.68
C PHE A 202 -18.97 -5.09 -17.29
N ALA A 203 -20.09 -5.53 -17.86
CA ALA A 203 -21.41 -5.21 -17.34
C ALA A 203 -21.55 -5.81 -15.93
N PRO A 204 -22.48 -5.31 -15.09
CA PRO A 204 -22.67 -5.81 -13.74
C PRO A 204 -23.00 -7.31 -13.67
N ASP A 205 -23.60 -7.88 -14.71
CA ASP A 205 -23.86 -9.32 -14.83
C ASP A 205 -22.60 -10.17 -15.09
N GLY A 206 -21.44 -9.53 -15.28
CA GLY A 206 -20.16 -10.19 -15.56
C GLY A 206 -19.90 -10.45 -17.04
N VAL A 207 -20.76 -9.98 -17.95
CA VAL A 207 -20.52 -10.10 -19.40
C VAL A 207 -19.50 -9.06 -19.84
N LEU A 208 -18.48 -9.50 -20.57
CA LEU A 208 -17.44 -8.65 -21.13
C LEU A 208 -17.90 -8.02 -22.45
N TYR A 209 -17.66 -6.72 -22.60
CA TYR A 209 -17.87 -5.99 -23.84
C TYR A 209 -16.57 -5.31 -24.31
N ALA A 210 -16.46 -5.13 -25.62
CA ALA A 210 -15.38 -4.39 -26.27
C ALA A 210 -15.98 -3.43 -27.30
N ALA A 211 -15.67 -2.14 -27.18
CA ALA A 211 -15.95 -1.16 -28.21
C ALA A 211 -14.67 -0.77 -28.94
N TYR A 212 -14.78 -0.58 -30.26
CA TYR A 212 -13.66 -0.15 -31.09
C TYR A 212 -14.12 0.55 -32.37
N VAL A 213 -13.17 1.23 -33.03
CA VAL A 213 -13.35 1.81 -34.36
C VAL A 213 -12.79 0.85 -35.40
N GLU A 214 -13.60 0.41 -36.34
CA GLU A 214 -13.22 -0.43 -37.47
C GLU A 214 -13.14 0.41 -38.74
N SER A 215 -12.01 0.37 -39.43
CA SER A 215 -11.82 1.03 -40.72
C SER A 215 -12.49 0.24 -41.83
N GLY A 216 -13.38 0.92 -42.55
CA GLY A 216 -14.09 0.38 -43.72
C GLY A 216 -13.59 0.98 -45.03
N ILE A 217 -13.96 0.35 -46.15
CA ILE A 217 -13.58 0.79 -47.50
C ILE A 217 -14.17 2.17 -47.83
N SER A 218 -15.38 2.47 -47.33
CA SER A 218 -16.07 3.74 -47.58
C SER A 218 -16.05 4.68 -46.38
N TYR A 219 -16.25 4.13 -45.17
CA TYR A 219 -16.25 4.90 -43.92
C TYR A 219 -15.79 4.01 -42.76
N ASP A 220 -15.15 4.60 -41.75
CA ASP A 220 -14.96 3.96 -40.46
C ASP A 220 -16.31 3.69 -39.79
N SER A 221 -16.37 2.67 -38.93
CA SER A 221 -17.56 2.33 -38.15
C SER A 221 -17.19 2.04 -36.70
N VAL A 222 -18.00 2.51 -35.76
CA VAL A 222 -17.82 2.21 -34.33
C VAL A 222 -18.70 1.02 -33.98
N LYS A 223 -18.11 -0.01 -33.38
CA LYS A 223 -18.81 -1.25 -33.00
C LYS A 223 -18.68 -1.48 -31.51
N LEU A 224 -19.69 -2.15 -30.95
CA LEU A 224 -19.66 -2.73 -29.61
C LEU A 224 -19.95 -4.22 -29.76
N LEU A 225 -19.06 -5.06 -29.25
CA LEU A 225 -19.26 -6.50 -29.20
C LEU A 225 -19.37 -6.96 -27.76
N ARG A 226 -20.14 -8.02 -27.53
CA ARG A 226 -20.24 -8.73 -26.26
C ARG A 226 -19.66 -10.13 -26.40
N LEU A 227 -18.99 -10.61 -25.37
CA LEU A 227 -18.48 -11.97 -25.33
C LEU A 227 -19.62 -12.96 -25.01
N ASN A 228 -19.80 -13.96 -25.87
CA ASN A 228 -20.76 -15.04 -25.71
C ASN A 228 -20.05 -16.39 -25.86
N GLY A 229 -19.73 -17.02 -24.73
CA GLY A 229 -18.84 -18.18 -24.69
C GLY A 229 -17.45 -17.82 -25.22
N ALA A 230 -17.09 -18.34 -26.40
CA ALA A 230 -15.82 -18.04 -27.08
C ALA A 230 -15.98 -17.16 -28.34
N ALA A 231 -17.20 -16.71 -28.63
CA ALA A 231 -17.53 -15.86 -29.78
C ALA A 231 -17.82 -14.42 -29.33
N TRP A 232 -17.66 -13.49 -30.26
CA TRP A 232 -18.00 -12.08 -30.07
C TRP A 232 -19.24 -11.73 -30.89
N ASP A 233 -20.31 -11.30 -30.23
CA ASP A 233 -21.57 -10.94 -30.87
C ASP A 233 -21.70 -9.43 -30.99
N LEU A 234 -22.12 -8.93 -32.17
CA LEU A 234 -22.39 -7.51 -32.38
C LEU A 234 -23.61 -7.06 -31.54
N VAL A 235 -23.41 -6.01 -30.75
CA VAL A 235 -24.47 -5.42 -29.94
C VAL A 235 -25.26 -4.43 -30.78
N GLY A 236 -26.58 -4.61 -30.80
CA GLY A 236 -27.50 -3.73 -31.52
C GLY A 236 -27.77 -4.11 -32.97
N GLY A 237 -27.20 -5.20 -33.48
CA GLY A 237 -27.41 -5.69 -34.86
C GLY A 237 -26.71 -4.87 -35.95
N GLU A 238 -26.29 -3.64 -35.66
CA GLU A 238 -25.61 -2.73 -36.57
C GLU A 238 -24.50 -1.93 -35.85
N PRO A 239 -23.54 -1.34 -36.60
CA PRO A 239 -22.58 -0.40 -36.02
C PRO A 239 -23.26 0.76 -35.28
N LEU A 240 -22.71 1.13 -34.12
CA LEU A 240 -23.26 2.20 -33.29
C LEU A 240 -22.97 3.60 -33.83
N ALA A 241 -22.02 3.76 -34.76
CA ALA A 241 -21.80 5.01 -35.49
C ALA A 241 -20.99 4.75 -36.76
N TYR A 242 -21.06 5.71 -37.69
CA TYR A 242 -20.23 5.75 -38.89
C TYR A 242 -19.41 7.04 -38.92
N GLY A 243 -18.20 6.97 -39.50
CA GLY A 243 -17.24 8.05 -39.64
C GLY A 243 -16.09 7.98 -38.64
N ALA A 244 -15.03 8.73 -38.95
CA ALA A 244 -13.83 8.82 -38.14
C ALA A 244 -14.15 9.23 -36.69
N THR A 245 -13.54 8.55 -35.73
CA THR A 245 -13.75 8.74 -34.29
C THR A 245 -12.40 8.85 -33.60
N ASN A 246 -12.18 9.95 -32.89
CA ASN A 246 -10.91 10.30 -32.25
C ASN A 246 -10.91 10.01 -30.73
N SER A 247 -12.08 9.82 -30.13
CA SER A 247 -12.20 9.44 -28.71
C SER A 247 -13.41 8.55 -28.51
N LEU A 248 -13.26 7.55 -27.64
CA LEU A 248 -14.24 6.51 -27.39
C LEU A 248 -14.17 6.08 -25.92
N SER A 249 -15.31 6.00 -25.24
CA SER A 249 -15.41 5.53 -23.85
C SER A 249 -16.67 4.68 -23.64
N LEU A 250 -16.53 3.58 -22.92
CA LEU A 250 -17.61 2.63 -22.59
C LEU A 250 -17.87 2.63 -21.08
N ALA A 251 -19.15 2.64 -20.69
CA ALA A 251 -19.57 2.43 -19.32
C ALA A 251 -20.94 1.75 -19.27
N PHE A 252 -21.35 1.26 -18.10
CA PHE A 252 -22.62 0.54 -17.93
C PHE A 252 -23.49 1.22 -16.88
N ALA A 253 -24.78 1.33 -17.18
CA ALA A 253 -25.77 1.74 -16.18
C ALA A 253 -25.98 0.62 -15.13
N PRO A 254 -26.59 0.94 -13.97
CA PRO A 254 -26.90 -0.07 -12.93
C PRO A 254 -27.87 -1.19 -13.36
N ASP A 255 -28.53 -1.05 -14.51
CA ASP A 255 -29.36 -2.10 -15.12
C ASP A 255 -28.58 -2.97 -16.14
N GLY A 256 -27.27 -2.72 -16.28
CA GLY A 256 -26.39 -3.38 -17.24
C GLY A 256 -26.47 -2.83 -18.67
N THR A 257 -27.28 -1.81 -18.94
CA THR A 257 -27.33 -1.17 -20.26
C THR A 257 -25.96 -0.58 -20.62
N PRO A 258 -25.36 -0.94 -21.77
CA PRO A 258 -24.10 -0.34 -22.21
C PRO A 258 -24.34 1.06 -22.77
N TYR A 259 -23.48 1.99 -22.37
CA TYR A 259 -23.42 3.37 -22.87
C TYR A 259 -22.05 3.60 -23.51
N VAL A 260 -22.06 4.22 -24.69
CA VAL A 260 -20.84 4.56 -25.42
C VAL A 260 -20.85 6.06 -25.71
N ALA A 261 -19.82 6.75 -25.23
CA ALA A 261 -19.53 8.13 -25.59
C ALA A 261 -18.45 8.15 -26.66
N LEU A 262 -18.67 8.94 -27.72
CA LEU A 262 -17.75 9.02 -28.84
C LEU A 262 -17.67 10.44 -29.39
N TYR A 263 -16.49 10.80 -29.89
CA TYR A 263 -16.26 12.07 -30.56
C TYR A 263 -15.56 11.87 -31.90
N GLY A 264 -16.20 12.39 -32.95
CA GLY A 264 -15.66 12.50 -34.30
C GLY A 264 -15.99 13.89 -34.84
N ILE A 265 -16.97 13.99 -35.75
CA ILE A 265 -17.52 15.29 -36.20
C ILE A 265 -18.30 15.98 -35.07
N GLN A 266 -19.01 15.20 -34.26
CA GLN A 266 -19.83 15.68 -33.13
C GLN A 266 -19.69 14.71 -31.95
N LEU A 267 -19.84 15.25 -30.74
CA LEU A 267 -19.98 14.45 -29.52
C LEU A 267 -21.32 13.73 -29.55
N LYS A 268 -21.31 12.43 -29.29
CA LYS A 268 -22.50 11.60 -29.15
C LYS A 268 -22.37 10.71 -27.93
N VAL A 269 -23.48 10.49 -27.24
CA VAL A 269 -23.62 9.40 -26.27
C VAL A 269 -24.79 8.55 -26.71
N ARG A 270 -24.54 7.26 -26.93
CA ARG A 270 -25.57 6.29 -27.31
C ARG A 270 -25.67 5.19 -26.25
N ARG A 271 -26.85 4.63 -26.09
CA ARG A 271 -27.08 3.43 -25.26
C ARG A 271 -27.81 2.37 -26.07
N CYS A 272 -27.58 1.10 -25.76
CA CYS A 272 -28.26 0.00 -26.43
C CYS A 272 -29.32 -0.64 -25.53
N ARG A 273 -30.59 -0.52 -25.90
CA ARG A 273 -31.72 -1.14 -25.17
C ARG A 273 -32.45 -2.10 -26.10
N ALA A 274 -32.71 -3.31 -25.62
CA ALA A 274 -33.39 -4.35 -26.39
C ALA A 274 -32.81 -4.58 -27.80
N GLY A 275 -31.49 -4.43 -27.96
CA GLY A 275 -30.82 -4.58 -29.25
C GLY A 275 -30.97 -3.40 -30.20
N VAL A 276 -31.40 -2.22 -29.72
CA VAL A 276 -31.52 -1.00 -30.53
C VAL A 276 -30.68 0.12 -29.91
N TRP A 277 -29.94 0.84 -30.75
CA TRP A 277 -29.15 1.98 -30.33
C TRP A 277 -29.94 3.28 -30.35
N GLU A 278 -29.96 4.00 -29.24
CA GLU A 278 -30.61 5.31 -29.13
C GLU A 278 -29.67 6.39 -28.59
N ASN A 279 -29.93 7.65 -28.96
CA ASN A 279 -29.18 8.81 -28.44
C ASN A 279 -29.58 9.10 -27.00
N VAL A 280 -28.61 9.46 -26.17
CA VAL A 280 -28.82 9.89 -24.79
C VAL A 280 -28.84 11.41 -24.76
N GLY A 281 -30.05 11.98 -24.75
CA GLY A 281 -30.27 13.42 -24.81
C GLY A 281 -30.27 13.99 -26.23
N PRO A 282 -30.49 15.32 -26.36
CA PRO A 282 -30.51 16.00 -27.64
C PRO A 282 -29.12 15.99 -28.33
N ALA A 283 -29.11 16.27 -29.63
CA ALA A 283 -27.87 16.42 -30.39
C ALA A 283 -27.01 17.55 -29.80
N TRP A 284 -25.72 17.28 -29.66
CA TRP A 284 -24.74 18.28 -29.25
C TRP A 284 -24.52 19.30 -30.38
N SER A 285 -24.19 20.54 -30.01
CA SER A 285 -23.85 21.57 -30.99
C SER A 285 -22.66 21.12 -31.84
N SER A 286 -22.71 21.40 -33.15
CA SER A 286 -21.58 21.19 -34.07
C SER A 286 -20.34 22.02 -33.71
N ALA A 287 -20.51 23.06 -32.89
CA ALA A 287 -19.41 23.87 -32.35
C ALA A 287 -18.72 23.24 -31.13
N THR A 288 -19.33 22.26 -30.46
CA THR A 288 -18.72 21.57 -29.33
C THR A 288 -17.54 20.72 -29.82
N ARG A 289 -16.34 21.06 -29.34
CA ARG A 289 -15.08 20.41 -29.69
C ARG A 289 -14.48 19.84 -28.41
N VAL A 290 -14.23 18.53 -28.38
CA VAL A 290 -13.72 17.84 -27.20
C VAL A 290 -12.55 16.94 -27.55
N ASP A 291 -11.77 16.58 -26.53
CA ASP A 291 -10.70 15.60 -26.60
C ASP A 291 -10.54 14.95 -25.22
N SER A 292 -9.87 13.79 -25.14
CA SER A 292 -9.69 13.02 -23.90
C SER A 292 -11.03 12.73 -23.21
N LEU A 293 -11.98 12.21 -23.98
CA LEU A 293 -13.35 11.93 -23.54
C LEU A 293 -13.42 10.72 -22.61
N GLY A 294 -13.91 10.91 -21.40
CA GLY A 294 -14.25 9.86 -20.43
C GLY A 294 -15.75 9.80 -20.19
N LEU A 295 -16.30 8.59 -20.04
CA LEU A 295 -17.67 8.30 -19.63
C LEU A 295 -17.63 7.39 -18.40
N THR A 296 -18.35 7.76 -17.35
CA THR A 296 -18.49 6.92 -16.14
C THR A 296 -19.86 7.15 -15.50
N PHE A 297 -20.28 6.26 -14.61
CA PHE A 297 -21.50 6.41 -13.83
C PHE A 297 -21.15 6.76 -12.39
N SER A 298 -21.88 7.72 -11.83
CA SER A 298 -21.89 7.96 -10.39
C SER A 298 -22.58 6.80 -9.66
N PRO A 299 -22.34 6.64 -8.35
CA PRO A 299 -22.97 5.57 -7.58
C PRO A 299 -24.50 5.55 -7.55
N ASP A 300 -25.13 6.71 -7.77
CA ASP A 300 -26.58 6.89 -7.91
C ASP A 300 -27.08 6.61 -9.35
N GLY A 301 -26.24 6.09 -10.23
CA GLY A 301 -26.64 5.61 -11.56
C GLY A 301 -26.80 6.69 -12.62
N VAL A 302 -26.27 7.89 -12.38
CA VAL A 302 -26.27 8.99 -13.36
C VAL A 302 -25.00 8.93 -14.22
N PRO A 303 -25.09 9.03 -15.56
CA PRO A 303 -23.90 9.05 -16.40
C PRO A 303 -23.27 10.44 -16.45
N TYR A 304 -21.94 10.47 -16.38
CA TYR A 304 -21.10 11.67 -16.40
C TYR A 304 -20.06 11.57 -17.53
N LEU A 305 -19.79 12.72 -18.15
CA LEU A 305 -18.71 12.91 -19.10
C LEU A 305 -17.63 13.81 -18.50
N SER A 306 -16.37 13.48 -18.75
CA SER A 306 -15.23 14.38 -18.58
C SER A 306 -14.51 14.54 -19.90
N PHE A 307 -14.02 15.75 -20.20
CA PHE A 307 -13.27 16.00 -21.43
C PHE A 307 -12.49 17.31 -21.36
N LYS A 308 -11.42 17.38 -22.17
CA LYS A 308 -10.76 18.65 -22.51
C LYS A 308 -11.69 19.42 -23.45
N ASP A 309 -12.21 20.53 -22.97
CA ASP A 309 -13.20 21.34 -23.67
C ASP A 309 -12.50 22.38 -24.55
N ILE A 310 -12.23 21.98 -25.80
CA ILE A 310 -11.56 22.83 -26.79
C ILE A 310 -12.41 24.08 -27.07
N SER A 311 -13.74 23.94 -27.05
CA SER A 311 -14.66 25.08 -27.18
C SER A 311 -14.61 26.06 -26.01
N ASN A 312 -14.08 25.67 -24.85
CA ASN A 312 -13.86 26.51 -23.68
C ASN A 312 -12.36 26.68 -23.40
N SER A 313 -11.58 27.04 -24.43
CA SER A 313 -10.16 27.37 -24.31
C SER A 313 -9.27 26.25 -23.76
N ASN A 314 -9.57 24.99 -24.11
CA ASN A 314 -8.84 23.79 -23.64
C ASN A 314 -8.92 23.55 -22.12
N ARG A 315 -9.91 24.11 -21.44
CA ARG A 315 -10.18 23.90 -20.01
C ARG A 315 -10.89 22.55 -19.81
N ALA A 316 -10.80 21.94 -18.63
CA ALA A 316 -11.53 20.69 -18.36
C ALA A 316 -13.01 20.97 -18.09
N SER A 317 -13.89 20.12 -18.61
CA SER A 317 -15.34 20.17 -18.37
C SER A 317 -15.83 18.84 -17.84
N VAL A 318 -16.82 18.89 -16.94
CA VAL A 318 -17.63 17.73 -16.53
C VAL A 318 -19.09 18.01 -16.81
N ARG A 319 -19.81 17.05 -17.38
CA ARG A 319 -21.25 17.12 -17.62
C ARG A 319 -21.95 15.88 -17.12
N ARG A 320 -23.17 16.03 -16.58
CA ARG A 320 -24.04 14.93 -16.17
C ARG A 320 -25.32 14.92 -16.98
N PHE A 321 -25.96 13.76 -17.12
CA PHE A 321 -27.26 13.66 -17.76
C PHE A 321 -28.38 13.72 -16.71
N ASN A 322 -29.24 14.75 -16.77
CA ASN A 322 -30.33 14.93 -15.82
C ASN A 322 -31.62 14.15 -16.18
N GLY A 323 -31.56 13.27 -17.18
CA GLY A 323 -32.72 12.55 -17.71
C GLY A 323 -33.30 13.15 -18.99
N ALA A 324 -33.03 14.42 -19.28
CA ALA A 324 -33.47 15.11 -20.49
C ALA A 324 -32.30 15.66 -21.32
N SER A 325 -31.31 16.28 -20.66
CA SER A 325 -30.17 16.94 -21.31
C SER A 325 -28.87 16.77 -20.53
N TRP A 326 -27.76 17.08 -21.21
CA TRP A 326 -26.43 17.11 -20.61
C TRP A 326 -26.11 18.51 -20.07
N GLU A 327 -26.01 18.62 -18.75
CA GLU A 327 -25.75 19.88 -18.05
C GLU A 327 -24.36 19.87 -17.41
N PRO A 328 -23.71 21.05 -17.26
CA PRO A 328 -22.41 21.14 -16.61
C PRO A 328 -22.51 20.82 -15.11
N VAL A 329 -21.45 20.22 -14.58
CA VAL A 329 -21.27 19.99 -13.14
C VAL A 329 -20.34 21.08 -12.63
N GLY A 330 -20.91 22.13 -12.04
CA GLY A 330 -20.24 23.42 -11.87
C GLY A 330 -20.22 24.20 -13.18
N ASP A 331 -19.13 24.93 -13.43
CA ASP A 331 -18.98 25.71 -14.67
C ASP A 331 -18.46 24.84 -15.83
N ALA A 332 -18.88 25.19 -17.05
CA ALA A 332 -18.21 24.67 -18.25
C ALA A 332 -16.78 25.23 -18.32
N GLY A 333 -15.80 24.37 -18.56
CA GLY A 333 -14.39 24.73 -18.46
C GLY A 333 -14.02 25.17 -17.04
N PHE A 334 -14.25 24.35 -16.01
CA PHE A 334 -14.14 24.78 -14.62
C PHE A 334 -12.69 25.08 -14.16
N THR A 335 -11.66 24.53 -14.81
CA THR A 335 -10.24 24.69 -14.42
C THR A 335 -9.75 26.10 -14.73
N THR A 336 -8.97 26.78 -13.89
CA THR A 336 -8.57 28.20 -14.14
C THR A 336 -7.84 28.44 -15.47
N SER A 337 -7.06 27.46 -15.94
CA SER A 337 -6.36 27.47 -17.24
C SER A 337 -6.58 26.13 -17.97
N TRP A 338 -5.74 25.82 -18.94
CA TRP A 338 -5.70 24.54 -19.64
C TRP A 338 -5.75 23.36 -18.65
N GLY A 339 -6.67 22.44 -18.89
CA GLY A 339 -6.82 21.21 -18.12
C GLY A 339 -6.73 20.01 -19.06
N TRP A 340 -5.52 19.54 -19.35
CA TRP A 340 -5.32 18.46 -20.32
C TRP A 340 -5.54 17.08 -19.69
N TYR A 341 -6.02 16.15 -20.50
CA TYR A 341 -6.26 14.75 -20.15
C TYR A 341 -7.05 14.55 -18.85
N PRO A 342 -8.24 15.17 -18.69
CA PRO A 342 -9.00 15.06 -17.46
C PRO A 342 -9.49 13.62 -17.21
N SER A 343 -9.15 13.08 -16.05
CA SER A 343 -9.58 11.76 -15.57
C SER A 343 -10.59 11.93 -14.44
N LEU A 344 -11.85 11.61 -14.70
CA LEU A 344 -12.94 11.66 -13.71
C LEU A 344 -13.08 10.32 -12.97
N ALA A 345 -13.17 10.37 -11.64
CA ALA A 345 -13.53 9.24 -10.80
C ALA A 345 -14.43 9.67 -9.65
N PHE A 346 -15.22 8.75 -9.12
CA PHE A 346 -16.06 8.97 -7.96
C PHE A 346 -15.42 8.35 -6.72
N ALA A 347 -15.40 9.12 -5.63
CA ALA A 347 -15.18 8.56 -4.31
C ALA A 347 -16.32 7.58 -3.95
N PRO A 348 -16.12 6.60 -3.04
CA PRO A 348 -17.17 5.67 -2.65
C PRO A 348 -18.45 6.32 -2.10
N ASP A 349 -18.37 7.56 -1.63
CA ASP A 349 -19.51 8.37 -1.18
C ASP A 349 -20.29 9.07 -2.32
N GLY A 350 -19.79 8.99 -3.57
CA GLY A 350 -20.41 9.62 -4.74
C GLY A 350 -19.85 11.00 -5.09
N THR A 351 -18.83 11.50 -4.40
CA THR A 351 -18.23 12.79 -4.73
C THR A 351 -17.34 12.69 -5.99
N PRO A 352 -17.62 13.43 -7.07
CA PRO A 352 -16.79 13.39 -8.28
C PRO A 352 -15.48 14.17 -8.07
N HIS A 353 -14.41 13.59 -8.59
CA HIS A 353 -13.06 14.14 -8.59
C HIS A 353 -12.46 14.07 -10.00
N VAL A 354 -11.69 15.07 -10.38
CA VAL A 354 -10.98 15.13 -11.66
C VAL A 354 -9.50 15.38 -11.42
N ALA A 355 -8.65 14.49 -11.95
CA ALA A 355 -7.22 14.74 -12.09
C ALA A 355 -6.94 15.29 -13.49
N PHE A 356 -6.05 16.26 -13.63
CA PHE A 356 -5.69 16.85 -14.92
C PHE A 356 -4.27 17.43 -14.90
N VAL A 357 -3.70 17.57 -16.10
CA VAL A 357 -2.47 18.33 -16.32
C VAL A 357 -2.81 19.81 -16.31
N ASP A 358 -2.28 20.54 -15.34
CA ASP A 358 -2.64 21.92 -15.07
C ASP A 358 -1.66 22.89 -15.73
N GLY A 359 -2.11 23.51 -16.81
CA GLY A 359 -1.32 24.45 -17.59
C GLY A 359 -1.01 25.77 -16.86
N LEU A 360 -1.71 26.09 -15.75
CA LEU A 360 -1.41 27.27 -14.95
C LEU A 360 -0.15 27.08 -14.10
N VAL A 361 0.14 25.84 -13.71
CA VAL A 361 1.24 25.47 -12.81
C VAL A 361 2.27 24.60 -13.53
N ASN A 362 2.70 25.04 -14.72
CA ASN A 362 3.77 24.42 -15.52
C ASN A 362 3.49 22.94 -15.87
N ASN A 363 2.26 22.61 -16.25
CA ASN A 363 1.83 21.25 -16.62
C ASN A 363 2.01 20.23 -15.47
N ARG A 364 1.94 20.69 -14.22
CA ARG A 364 1.97 19.83 -13.03
C ARG A 364 0.59 19.24 -12.74
N LEU A 365 0.55 18.20 -11.92
CA LEU A 365 -0.66 17.45 -11.63
C LEU A 365 -1.56 18.19 -10.62
N THR A 366 -2.82 18.42 -10.98
CA THR A 366 -3.85 18.93 -10.06
C THR A 366 -5.01 17.94 -9.95
N VAL A 367 -5.55 17.76 -8.74
CA VAL A 367 -6.81 17.05 -8.49
C VAL A 367 -7.81 18.02 -7.87
N MET A 368 -9.03 18.04 -8.40
CA MET A 368 -10.15 18.81 -7.85
C MET A 368 -11.35 17.91 -7.56
N ARG A 369 -12.16 18.30 -6.57
CA ARG A 369 -13.42 17.65 -6.20
C ARG A 369 -14.58 18.63 -6.29
N PHE A 370 -15.78 18.14 -6.60
CA PHE A 370 -16.98 18.97 -6.62
C PHE A 370 -17.76 18.86 -5.30
N GLY A 371 -17.87 19.97 -4.57
CA GLY A 371 -18.57 20.04 -3.27
C GLY A 371 -20.05 20.42 -3.36
N GLY A 372 -20.69 20.32 -4.54
CA GLY A 372 -22.09 20.70 -4.75
C GLY A 372 -22.29 22.13 -5.26
N SER A 373 -21.48 23.09 -4.80
CA SER A 373 -21.52 24.50 -5.23
C SER A 373 -20.36 24.91 -6.14
N GLY A 374 -19.30 24.10 -6.23
CA GLY A 374 -18.12 24.41 -7.03
C GLY A 374 -17.01 23.36 -6.90
N TRP A 375 -15.98 23.53 -7.72
CA TRP A 375 -14.77 22.69 -7.71
C TRP A 375 -13.72 23.26 -6.77
N ALA A 376 -13.12 22.41 -5.95
CA ALA A 376 -12.04 22.77 -5.03
C ALA A 376 -10.87 21.79 -5.15
N THR A 377 -9.63 22.24 -4.94
CA THR A 377 -8.45 21.36 -5.00
C THR A 377 -8.44 20.35 -3.86
N VAL A 378 -7.89 19.16 -4.14
CA VAL A 378 -7.61 18.13 -3.14
C VAL A 378 -6.12 18.16 -2.85
N GLY A 379 -5.74 18.79 -1.74
CA GLY A 379 -4.37 19.21 -1.49
C GLY A 379 -4.01 20.46 -2.31
N ASN A 380 -2.71 20.62 -2.58
CA ASN A 380 -2.18 21.75 -3.34
C ASN A 380 -2.37 21.54 -4.86
N ALA A 381 -2.64 22.63 -5.59
CA ALA A 381 -2.58 22.61 -7.04
C ALA A 381 -1.15 22.29 -7.52
N GLY A 382 -1.04 21.53 -8.61
CA GLY A 382 0.23 21.12 -9.17
C GLY A 382 1.08 20.29 -8.21
N PHE A 383 0.56 19.39 -7.38
CA PHE A 383 1.35 18.75 -6.32
C PHE A 383 2.52 17.84 -6.78
N SER A 384 2.58 17.44 -8.06
CA SER A 384 3.73 16.70 -8.60
C SER A 384 5.01 17.54 -8.54
N SER A 385 6.19 16.90 -8.47
CA SER A 385 7.48 17.64 -8.46
C SER A 385 7.70 18.41 -9.76
N GLY A 386 7.38 17.79 -10.88
CA GLY A 386 7.56 18.33 -12.23
C GLY A 386 6.35 18.10 -13.13
N ALA A 387 6.53 18.40 -14.41
CA ALA A 387 5.50 18.26 -15.44
C ALA A 387 5.05 16.80 -15.55
N VAL A 388 3.76 16.59 -15.83
CA VAL A 388 3.18 15.25 -15.95
C VAL A 388 2.40 15.09 -17.25
N ASN A 389 2.12 13.85 -17.63
CA ASN A 389 1.22 13.55 -18.73
C ASN A 389 0.30 12.35 -18.42
N ASN A 390 -0.85 12.28 -19.10
CA ASN A 390 -1.82 11.18 -19.05
C ASN A 390 -2.23 10.73 -17.62
N PRO A 391 -2.69 11.62 -16.72
CA PRO A 391 -3.10 11.23 -15.38
C PRO A 391 -4.28 10.25 -15.40
N GLN A 392 -4.25 9.23 -14.53
CA GLN A 392 -5.29 8.23 -14.34
C GLN A 392 -5.70 8.21 -12.87
N LEU A 393 -6.90 8.74 -12.57
CA LEU A 393 -7.44 8.85 -11.21
C LEU A 393 -8.34 7.66 -10.89
N ALA A 394 -8.16 7.08 -9.71
CA ALA A 394 -9.05 6.07 -9.16
C ALA A 394 -9.11 6.14 -7.62
N PHE A 395 -10.16 5.55 -7.05
CA PHE A 395 -10.35 5.48 -5.60
C PHE A 395 -10.15 4.06 -5.07
N ALA A 396 -9.37 3.95 -4.00
CA ALA A 396 -9.33 2.76 -3.19
C ALA A 396 -10.66 2.59 -2.43
N PRO A 397 -11.02 1.35 -2.02
CA PRO A 397 -12.25 1.11 -1.26
C PRO A 397 -12.30 1.83 0.10
N ASP A 398 -11.15 2.25 0.65
CA ASP A 398 -11.08 3.08 1.86
C ASP A 398 -11.38 4.58 1.59
N GLY A 399 -11.62 4.97 0.34
CA GLY A 399 -11.89 6.35 -0.07
C GLY A 399 -10.65 7.17 -0.40
N THR A 400 -9.45 6.59 -0.35
CA THR A 400 -8.22 7.29 -0.71
C THR A 400 -8.09 7.40 -2.24
N PRO A 401 -7.93 8.62 -2.80
CA PRO A 401 -7.65 8.79 -4.22
C PRO A 401 -6.18 8.50 -4.55
N TYR A 402 -5.98 7.85 -5.69
CA TYR A 402 -4.68 7.54 -6.29
C TYR A 402 -4.64 8.09 -7.70
N VAL A 403 -3.49 8.64 -8.11
CA VAL A 403 -3.26 9.12 -9.47
C VAL A 403 -1.97 8.52 -10.02
N ALA A 404 -2.08 7.81 -11.14
CA ALA A 404 -0.93 7.39 -11.93
C ALA A 404 -0.68 8.39 -13.05
N PHE A 405 0.58 8.66 -13.39
CA PHE A 405 0.96 9.62 -14.43
C PHE A 405 2.34 9.32 -15.02
N ALA A 406 2.61 9.86 -16.21
CA ALA A 406 3.95 9.91 -16.80
C ALA A 406 4.72 11.08 -16.16
N ASP A 407 5.87 10.78 -15.57
CA ASP A 407 6.60 11.68 -14.67
C ASP A 407 7.78 12.35 -15.38
N GLY A 408 7.63 13.65 -15.70
CA GLY A 408 8.62 14.40 -16.46
C GLY A 408 9.98 14.54 -15.78
N ASP A 409 10.03 14.52 -14.45
CA ASP A 409 11.31 14.56 -13.70
C ASP A 409 12.03 13.20 -13.73
N HIS A 410 11.32 12.14 -14.15
CA HIS A 410 11.83 10.78 -14.28
C HIS A 410 11.78 10.30 -15.73
N ALA A 411 12.14 11.18 -16.67
CA ALA A 411 12.19 10.89 -18.11
C ALA A 411 10.86 10.34 -18.69
N GLY A 412 9.73 10.79 -18.14
CA GLY A 412 8.39 10.37 -18.54
C GLY A 412 7.97 8.99 -18.01
N ALA A 413 8.76 8.36 -17.13
CA ALA A 413 8.43 7.05 -16.59
C ALA A 413 7.17 7.09 -15.69
N ALA A 414 6.49 5.96 -15.53
CA ALA A 414 5.26 5.88 -14.74
C ALA A 414 5.53 6.07 -13.24
N THR A 415 4.74 6.93 -12.61
CA THR A 415 4.71 7.17 -11.15
C THR A 415 3.27 7.11 -10.66
N VAL A 416 3.05 6.65 -9.42
CA VAL A 416 1.74 6.73 -8.75
C VAL A 416 1.85 7.45 -7.42
N MET A 417 0.93 8.38 -7.17
CA MET A 417 0.78 9.07 -5.89
C MET A 417 -0.60 8.79 -5.28
N ARG A 418 -0.66 8.79 -3.95
CA ARG A 418 -1.89 8.73 -3.16
C ARG A 418 -2.04 9.94 -2.27
N PHE A 419 -3.26 10.30 -1.94
CA PHE A 419 -3.53 11.34 -0.96
C PHE A 419 -3.35 10.82 0.48
N THR A 420 -2.70 11.59 1.35
CA THR A 420 -2.39 11.22 2.74
C THR A 420 -3.36 11.84 3.75
N GLY A 421 -4.37 12.58 3.28
CA GLY A 421 -5.28 13.38 4.09
C GLY A 421 -4.90 14.86 4.15
N THR A 422 -3.61 15.18 4.07
CA THR A 422 -3.10 16.56 4.06
C THR A 422 -2.33 16.93 2.79
N GLY A 423 -1.81 15.94 2.06
CA GLY A 423 -1.04 16.14 0.84
C GLY A 423 -0.96 14.88 -0.01
N TRP A 424 -0.07 14.88 -1.01
CA TRP A 424 0.14 13.74 -1.89
C TRP A 424 1.53 13.14 -1.64
N ALA A 425 1.60 11.82 -1.60
CA ALA A 425 2.85 11.08 -1.48
C ALA A 425 2.92 9.98 -2.54
N THR A 426 4.11 9.70 -3.04
CA THR A 426 4.35 8.55 -3.92
C THR A 426 4.07 7.24 -3.19
N ILE A 427 3.64 6.22 -3.92
CA ILE A 427 3.45 4.87 -3.38
C ILE A 427 4.13 3.83 -4.28
N GLY A 428 4.99 3.02 -3.66
CA GLY A 428 5.99 2.23 -4.38
C GLY A 428 7.15 3.09 -4.89
N ARG A 429 8.01 2.48 -5.70
CA ARG A 429 9.12 3.18 -6.36
C ARG A 429 8.61 4.20 -7.37
N VAL A 430 9.37 5.28 -7.58
CA VAL A 430 9.06 6.37 -8.52
C VAL A 430 9.67 6.05 -9.89
N GLY A 431 9.03 6.47 -10.99
CA GLY A 431 9.55 6.27 -12.35
C GLY A 431 9.82 4.79 -12.69
N PHE A 432 8.83 3.92 -12.51
CA PHE A 432 9.03 2.47 -12.47
C PHE A 432 8.89 1.73 -13.79
N SER A 433 8.50 2.40 -14.88
CA SER A 433 8.46 1.82 -16.22
C SER A 433 9.86 1.77 -16.85
N ALA A 434 10.05 0.92 -17.86
CA ALA A 434 11.35 0.73 -18.51
C ALA A 434 11.78 1.93 -19.39
N GLY A 435 10.87 2.84 -19.69
CA GLY A 435 11.11 4.11 -20.37
C GLY A 435 9.91 5.04 -20.21
N GLU A 436 9.83 6.08 -21.05
CA GLU A 436 8.68 6.98 -21.08
C GLU A 436 7.38 6.18 -21.22
N ALA A 437 6.43 6.44 -20.33
CA ALA A 437 5.19 5.70 -20.22
C ALA A 437 3.99 6.53 -20.63
N THR A 438 2.95 5.85 -21.10
CA THR A 438 1.61 6.40 -21.29
C THR A 438 0.64 5.60 -20.41
N PRO A 439 0.35 6.03 -19.17
CA PRO A 439 -0.69 5.43 -18.35
C PRO A 439 -2.06 5.46 -19.05
N ARG A 440 -2.81 4.36 -18.98
CA ARG A 440 -4.10 4.16 -19.67
C ARG A 440 -5.24 3.66 -18.80
N GLY A 441 -4.94 3.21 -17.58
CA GLY A 441 -5.98 2.84 -16.64
C GLY A 441 -5.41 2.47 -15.28
N LEU A 442 -5.96 3.07 -14.24
CA LEU A 442 -5.74 2.71 -12.85
C LEU A 442 -7.05 2.17 -12.29
N VAL A 443 -7.04 0.93 -11.81
CA VAL A 443 -8.25 0.27 -11.26
C VAL A 443 -7.91 -0.47 -9.97
N PHE A 444 -8.89 -0.64 -9.09
CA PHE A 444 -8.72 -1.39 -7.85
C PHE A 444 -9.35 -2.77 -7.95
N ALA A 445 -8.59 -3.80 -7.57
CA ALA A 445 -9.11 -5.15 -7.43
C ALA A 445 -10.02 -5.27 -6.21
N GLY A 446 -10.75 -6.39 -6.11
CA GLY A 446 -11.73 -6.60 -5.04
C GLY A 446 -11.14 -6.51 -3.63
N ASP A 447 -9.85 -6.84 -3.46
CA ASP A 447 -9.08 -6.72 -2.21
C ASP A 447 -8.61 -5.29 -1.87
N GLY A 448 -8.82 -4.33 -2.76
CA GLY A 448 -8.34 -2.95 -2.62
C GLY A 448 -6.89 -2.74 -3.08
N SER A 449 -6.26 -3.70 -3.78
CA SER A 449 -4.95 -3.50 -4.39
C SER A 449 -5.06 -2.86 -5.79
N PRO A 450 -4.28 -1.83 -6.13
CA PRO A 450 -4.37 -1.18 -7.43
C PRO A 450 -3.67 -1.98 -8.54
N ARG A 451 -4.17 -1.82 -9.77
CA ARG A 451 -3.60 -2.29 -11.02
C ARG A 451 -3.45 -1.10 -11.96
N LEU A 452 -2.27 -0.96 -12.54
CA LEU A 452 -1.97 0.07 -13.52
C LEU A 452 -1.69 -0.59 -14.87
N LEU A 453 -2.36 -0.11 -15.91
CA LEU A 453 -2.01 -0.36 -17.31
C LEU A 453 -1.31 0.86 -17.88
N PHE A 454 -0.18 0.64 -18.55
CA PHE A 454 0.53 1.64 -19.33
C PHE A 454 1.20 1.00 -20.55
N CYS A 455 1.56 1.83 -21.54
CA CYS A 455 2.51 1.46 -22.59
C CYS A 455 3.80 2.21 -22.36
N ASP A 456 4.95 1.66 -22.72
CA ASP A 456 6.23 2.35 -22.53
C ASP A 456 7.24 2.13 -23.66
N TRP A 457 8.05 3.16 -23.92
CA TRP A 457 9.07 3.13 -24.98
C TRP A 457 10.16 2.09 -24.73
N GLY A 458 10.48 1.80 -23.47
CA GLY A 458 11.46 0.77 -23.10
C GLY A 458 11.05 -0.64 -23.54
N ASN A 459 9.74 -0.88 -23.67
CA ASN A 459 9.16 -2.11 -24.19
C ASN A 459 8.55 -1.96 -25.60
N GLY A 460 8.97 -0.93 -26.36
CA GLY A 460 8.49 -0.71 -27.73
C GLY A 460 7.00 -0.35 -27.79
N ILE A 461 6.53 0.54 -26.90
CA ILE A 461 5.14 1.04 -26.83
C ILE A 461 4.11 -0.11 -26.66
N LYS A 462 4.54 -1.21 -26.05
CA LYS A 462 3.70 -2.37 -25.74
C LYS A 462 3.06 -2.23 -24.37
N ALA A 463 1.89 -2.85 -24.21
CA ALA A 463 1.16 -2.78 -22.95
C ALA A 463 1.87 -3.56 -21.83
N THR A 464 1.92 -2.95 -20.65
CA THR A 464 2.39 -3.53 -19.39
C THR A 464 1.31 -3.31 -18.34
N VAL A 465 1.00 -4.37 -17.58
CA VAL A 465 0.17 -4.24 -16.38
C VAL A 465 1.05 -4.43 -15.16
N MET A 466 0.95 -3.52 -14.20
CA MET A 466 1.57 -3.66 -12.89
C MET A 466 0.53 -3.73 -11.79
N LYS A 467 0.86 -4.46 -10.72
CA LYS A 467 0.11 -4.52 -9.47
C LYS A 467 0.97 -3.94 -8.36
N LEU A 468 0.37 -3.11 -7.51
CA LEU A 468 1.00 -2.76 -6.24
C LEU A 468 0.68 -3.87 -5.25
N ALA A 469 1.71 -4.51 -4.73
CA ALA A 469 1.59 -5.56 -3.73
C ALA A 469 2.60 -5.31 -2.62
N PRO A 470 2.35 -5.76 -1.39
CA PRO A 470 3.39 -5.84 -0.38
C PRO A 470 4.63 -6.47 -1.03
N ILE A 471 5.78 -5.82 -0.88
CA ILE A 471 7.03 -6.43 -1.32
C ILE A 471 7.08 -7.79 -0.62
N ALA A 472 7.29 -8.87 -1.37
CA ALA A 472 7.63 -10.15 -0.77
C ALA A 472 9.00 -9.96 -0.13
N THR A 473 9.03 -9.42 1.09
CA THR A 473 10.27 -9.02 1.72
C THR A 473 11.10 -10.28 1.93
N ILE A 474 12.29 -10.29 1.33
CA ILE A 474 13.32 -11.21 1.79
C ILE A 474 13.95 -10.49 2.96
N SER A 475 13.73 -11.03 4.14
CA SER A 475 14.35 -10.54 5.34
C SER A 475 15.57 -11.37 5.69
N TYR A 476 16.47 -10.82 6.50
CA TYR A 476 17.67 -11.56 6.89
C TYR A 476 17.27 -12.85 7.63
N ALA A 477 16.24 -12.81 8.49
CA ALA A 477 15.78 -14.02 9.19
C ALA A 477 15.17 -15.05 8.23
N LYS A 478 14.39 -14.62 7.23
CA LYS A 478 13.83 -15.53 6.22
C LYS A 478 14.93 -16.16 5.36
N TRP A 479 15.95 -15.38 4.99
CA TRP A 479 17.13 -15.88 4.29
C TRP A 479 17.90 -16.88 5.16
N VAL A 480 18.10 -16.61 6.45
CA VAL A 480 18.74 -17.56 7.37
C VAL A 480 17.96 -18.88 7.45
N ARG A 481 16.64 -18.82 7.64
CA ARG A 481 15.79 -20.04 7.72
C ARG A 481 15.84 -20.89 6.45
N ALA A 482 16.01 -20.25 5.29
CA ALA A 482 16.09 -20.94 4.00
C ALA A 482 17.47 -21.55 3.72
N ASN A 483 18.53 -21.02 4.34
CA ASN A 483 19.91 -21.37 3.98
C ASN A 483 20.71 -22.10 5.07
N PHE A 484 20.23 -22.10 6.32
CA PHE A 484 20.90 -22.74 7.45
C PHE A 484 19.96 -23.74 8.13
N PRO A 485 20.42 -24.96 8.47
CA PRO A 485 19.64 -25.93 9.25
C PRO A 485 19.38 -25.41 10.67
N ALA A 486 18.30 -25.88 11.31
CA ALA A 486 17.84 -25.39 12.62
C ALA A 486 18.91 -25.39 13.72
N VAL A 487 19.82 -26.37 13.70
CA VAL A 487 20.94 -26.44 14.65
C VAL A 487 21.91 -25.27 14.49
N GLU A 488 22.20 -24.87 13.26
CA GLU A 488 23.10 -23.75 12.97
C GLU A 488 22.44 -22.41 13.27
N GLN A 489 21.12 -22.32 13.18
CA GLN A 489 20.35 -21.12 13.57
C GLN A 489 20.40 -20.81 15.07
N THR A 490 20.98 -21.70 15.89
CA THR A 490 21.24 -21.45 17.32
C THR A 490 22.66 -20.97 17.60
N GLN A 491 23.49 -20.83 16.56
CA GLN A 491 24.92 -20.50 16.67
C GLN A 491 25.20 -19.14 16.01
N PRO A 492 25.17 -18.02 16.74
CA PRO A 492 25.33 -16.69 16.14
C PRO A 492 26.67 -16.48 15.41
N GLY A 493 27.72 -17.24 15.78
CA GLY A 493 28.99 -17.26 15.05
C GLY A 493 28.94 -17.95 13.67
N VAL A 494 27.80 -18.58 13.31
CA VAL A 494 27.57 -19.26 12.03
C VAL A 494 26.54 -18.51 11.20
N PHE A 495 25.35 -18.24 11.75
CA PHE A 495 24.26 -17.57 11.01
C PHE A 495 24.26 -16.05 11.18
N GLY A 496 25.06 -15.50 12.10
CA GLY A 496 25.02 -14.08 12.43
C GLY A 496 25.36 -13.18 11.24
N PRO A 497 24.86 -11.94 11.19
CA PRO A 497 25.11 -11.00 10.08
C PRO A 497 26.59 -10.77 9.76
N GLN A 498 27.45 -10.81 10.78
CA GLN A 498 28.91 -10.66 10.65
C GLN A 498 29.66 -12.00 10.60
N ALA A 499 28.95 -13.13 10.73
CA ALA A 499 29.56 -14.44 10.65
C ALA A 499 30.02 -14.73 9.22
N ASP A 500 31.14 -15.43 9.13
CA ASP A 500 31.72 -15.98 7.91
C ASP A 500 31.95 -17.47 8.11
N PRO A 501 30.88 -18.28 8.01
CA PRO A 501 30.91 -19.68 8.45
C PRO A 501 31.87 -20.57 7.66
N ASP A 502 32.29 -20.13 6.47
CA ASP A 502 33.22 -20.85 5.60
C ASP A 502 34.64 -20.25 5.59
N GLY A 503 34.89 -19.16 6.33
CA GLY A 503 36.19 -18.47 6.35
C GLY A 503 36.59 -17.84 5.02
N GLY A 504 35.62 -17.53 4.15
CA GLY A 504 35.85 -17.02 2.80
C GLY A 504 36.03 -15.51 2.71
N GLY A 505 36.02 -14.80 3.84
CA GLY A 505 36.17 -13.35 3.94
C GLY A 505 34.91 -12.54 3.60
N VAL A 506 33.74 -13.19 3.46
CA VAL A 506 32.48 -12.53 3.10
C VAL A 506 31.40 -12.86 4.12
N ALA A 507 31.06 -11.86 4.94
CA ALA A 507 30.05 -11.98 5.98
C ALA A 507 28.65 -12.26 5.41
N ASN A 508 27.81 -12.97 6.17
CA ASN A 508 26.46 -13.34 5.76
C ASN A 508 25.57 -12.16 5.37
N LEU A 509 25.69 -11.00 6.03
CA LEU A 509 24.91 -9.80 5.67
C LEU A 509 25.26 -9.28 4.28
N VAL A 510 26.53 -9.39 3.88
CA VAL A 510 27.00 -9.05 2.53
C VAL A 510 26.48 -10.10 1.54
N ARG A 511 26.51 -11.38 1.89
CA ARG A 511 25.95 -12.45 1.05
C ARG A 511 24.46 -12.22 0.80
N PHE A 512 23.71 -11.98 1.85
CA PHE A 512 22.29 -11.64 1.77
C PHE A 512 22.04 -10.38 0.92
N GLY A 513 22.73 -9.27 1.22
CA GLY A 513 22.50 -8.00 0.52
C GLY A 513 22.81 -8.04 -0.98
N PHE A 514 23.81 -8.82 -1.40
CA PHE A 514 24.13 -8.95 -2.82
C PHE A 514 23.49 -10.18 -3.49
N GLY A 515 22.62 -10.93 -2.77
CA GLY A 515 22.01 -12.16 -3.30
C GLY A 515 23.02 -13.25 -3.64
N LEU A 516 24.15 -13.30 -2.93
CA LEU A 516 25.20 -14.30 -3.11
C LEU A 516 24.81 -15.63 -2.43
N PRO A 517 25.42 -16.76 -2.84
CA PRO A 517 25.26 -18.02 -2.13
C PRO A 517 25.59 -17.89 -0.64
N ALA A 518 24.79 -18.50 0.23
CA ALA A 518 25.02 -18.47 1.68
C ALA A 518 26.31 -19.17 2.10
N ARG A 519 26.80 -20.10 1.27
CA ARG A 519 28.03 -20.84 1.47
C ARG A 519 28.87 -20.95 0.20
N GLY A 520 30.13 -21.30 0.37
CA GLY A 520 31.08 -21.53 -0.72
C GLY A 520 31.70 -20.25 -1.28
N PRO A 521 32.57 -20.41 -2.31
CA PRO A 521 33.34 -19.32 -2.87
C PRO A 521 32.44 -18.32 -3.62
N VAL A 522 32.73 -17.03 -3.46
CA VAL A 522 32.12 -15.95 -4.26
C VAL A 522 32.96 -15.76 -5.52
N THR A 523 32.53 -16.34 -6.63
CA THR A 523 33.31 -16.34 -7.89
C THR A 523 33.15 -15.07 -8.72
N THR A 524 32.13 -14.26 -8.44
CA THR A 524 31.85 -13.00 -9.12
C THR A 524 31.79 -11.88 -8.10
N ALA A 525 32.60 -10.84 -8.28
CA ALA A 525 32.58 -9.68 -7.40
C ALA A 525 31.20 -8.98 -7.48
N PRO A 526 30.56 -8.69 -6.34
CA PRO A 526 29.25 -8.02 -6.33
C PRO A 526 29.31 -6.53 -6.72
N THR A 527 30.53 -5.98 -6.76
CA THR A 527 30.82 -4.62 -7.16
C THR A 527 31.72 -4.62 -8.40
N LYS A 528 31.54 -3.61 -9.26
CA LYS A 528 32.38 -3.37 -10.43
C LYS A 528 32.96 -1.97 -10.35
N LEU A 529 34.29 -1.89 -10.32
CA LEU A 529 35.05 -0.65 -10.45
C LEU A 529 35.20 -0.30 -11.94
N GLY A 530 35.12 0.98 -12.26
CA GLY A 530 35.35 1.51 -13.60
C GLY A 530 35.95 2.91 -13.55
N PHE A 531 36.00 3.56 -14.71
CA PHE A 531 36.44 4.93 -14.87
C PHE A 531 35.45 5.69 -15.75
N GLU A 532 35.29 6.98 -15.48
CA GLU A 532 34.48 7.90 -16.27
C GLU A 532 35.29 9.17 -16.52
N ASP A 533 35.36 9.59 -17.78
CA ASP A 533 36.03 10.82 -18.18
C ASP A 533 35.03 12.00 -18.10
N TYR A 534 35.46 13.10 -17.48
CA TYR A 534 34.70 14.34 -17.42
C TYR A 534 35.59 15.51 -17.81
N GLY A 535 35.50 15.92 -19.08
CA GLY A 535 36.44 16.89 -19.65
C GLY A 535 37.81 16.25 -19.86
N THR A 536 38.86 16.83 -19.26
CA THR A 536 40.24 16.31 -19.31
C THR A 536 40.60 15.47 -18.08
N GLU A 537 39.68 15.28 -17.15
CA GLU A 537 39.91 14.57 -15.89
C GLU A 537 39.21 13.22 -15.89
N GLN A 538 39.81 12.24 -15.23
CA GLN A 538 39.25 10.90 -15.06
C GLN A 538 38.91 10.63 -13.60
N TYR A 539 37.75 10.02 -13.37
CA TYR A 539 37.23 9.69 -12.05
C TYR A 539 36.96 8.19 -11.94
N ALA A 540 37.20 7.61 -10.76
CA ALA A 540 36.80 6.23 -10.49
C ALA A 540 35.27 6.14 -10.36
N THR A 541 34.70 5.07 -10.90
CA THR A 541 33.28 4.74 -10.73
C THR A 541 33.10 3.40 -10.02
N LEU A 542 32.05 3.29 -9.20
CA LEU A 542 31.67 2.05 -8.54
C LEU A 542 30.21 1.74 -8.86
N SER A 543 29.96 0.54 -9.39
CA SER A 543 28.62 0.06 -9.70
C SER A 543 28.32 -1.26 -9.02
N PHE A 544 27.08 -1.46 -8.61
CA PHE A 544 26.60 -2.68 -7.97
C PHE A 544 25.08 -2.82 -8.07
N ASN A 545 24.60 -4.04 -7.90
CA ASN A 545 23.17 -4.32 -7.73
C ASN A 545 22.88 -4.49 -6.24
N ARG A 546 21.85 -3.83 -5.75
CA ARG A 546 21.35 -3.98 -4.38
C ARG A 546 20.08 -4.81 -4.39
N LEU A 547 19.86 -5.59 -3.33
CA LEU A 547 18.63 -6.36 -3.15
C LEU A 547 17.48 -5.40 -2.76
N SER A 548 16.71 -4.96 -3.76
CA SER A 548 15.57 -4.04 -3.60
C SER A 548 14.43 -4.63 -2.77
N ASP A 549 14.31 -5.96 -2.74
CA ASP A 549 13.21 -6.66 -2.09
C ASP A 549 13.51 -6.93 -0.60
N ALA A 550 14.59 -6.35 -0.06
CA ALA A 550 15.00 -6.44 1.34
C ALA A 550 14.99 -5.05 1.98
N PRO A 551 13.82 -4.54 2.42
CA PRO A 551 13.67 -3.15 2.85
C PRO A 551 14.31 -2.85 4.21
N GLY A 552 15.00 -3.82 4.81
CA GLY A 552 15.81 -3.61 6.01
C GLY A 552 17.26 -3.25 5.70
N LEU A 553 17.67 -3.14 4.43
CA LEU A 553 19.07 -2.93 4.03
C LEU A 553 19.37 -1.51 3.54
N THR A 554 20.43 -0.95 4.09
CA THR A 554 21.05 0.31 3.65
C THR A 554 22.43 0.01 3.08
N TYR A 555 22.79 0.68 1.99
CA TYR A 555 24.07 0.48 1.32
C TYR A 555 24.77 1.83 1.28
N THR A 556 25.92 1.91 1.92
CA THR A 556 26.74 3.12 1.96
C THR A 556 28.00 2.89 1.16
N VAL A 557 28.20 3.68 0.10
CA VAL A 557 29.52 3.75 -0.54
C VAL A 557 30.42 4.58 0.37
N GLN A 558 31.61 4.08 0.64
CA GLN A 558 32.61 4.77 1.45
C GLN A 558 33.92 4.89 0.69
N ALA A 559 34.64 5.98 0.93
CA ALA A 559 35.96 6.23 0.38
C ALA A 559 37.02 6.30 1.49
N SER A 560 38.25 5.94 1.16
CA SER A 560 39.40 5.99 2.05
C SER A 560 40.69 6.20 1.26
N ASP A 561 41.66 6.85 1.87
CA ASP A 561 43.01 7.03 1.30
C ASP A 561 44.04 6.10 2.00
N ASP A 562 43.73 5.59 3.18
CA ASP A 562 44.65 4.84 4.05
C ASP A 562 44.15 3.45 4.49
N LEU A 563 42.95 3.03 4.04
CA LEU A 563 42.22 1.83 4.46
C LEU A 563 41.83 1.78 5.94
N ILE A 564 42.21 2.76 6.74
CA ILE A 564 41.94 2.86 8.18
C ILE A 564 40.73 3.76 8.41
N ARG A 565 40.74 4.96 7.86
CA ARG A 565 39.68 5.97 7.98
C ARG A 565 38.78 5.90 6.76
N TRP A 566 37.49 5.72 7.01
CA TRP A 566 36.48 5.59 5.95
C TRP A 566 35.43 6.68 6.08
N PHE A 567 35.21 7.41 4.99
CA PHE A 567 34.23 8.49 4.92
C PHE A 567 33.04 8.05 4.07
N PRO A 568 31.79 8.33 4.49
CA PRO A 568 30.62 8.08 3.67
C PRO A 568 30.65 8.98 2.42
N HIS A 569 30.45 8.37 1.25
CA HIS A 569 30.30 9.07 -0.02
C HIS A 569 28.82 9.32 -0.33
N SER A 570 28.01 8.26 -0.27
CA SER A 570 26.58 8.30 -0.58
C SER A 570 25.86 7.11 0.03
N VAL A 571 24.57 7.27 0.32
CA VAL A 571 23.73 6.29 1.02
C VAL A 571 22.51 5.97 0.17
N TRP A 572 22.21 4.69 0.01
CA TRP A 572 21.00 4.21 -0.66
C TRP A 572 20.10 3.50 0.34
N GLU A 573 18.89 4.01 0.45
CA GLU A 573 17.85 3.50 1.32
C GLU A 573 17.04 2.36 0.67
N PRO A 574 16.28 1.59 1.47
CA PRO A 574 15.41 0.48 1.03
C PRO A 574 14.66 0.67 -0.30
N ASN A 575 14.15 1.86 -0.59
CA ASN A 575 13.31 2.13 -1.75
C ASN A 575 14.05 2.80 -2.93
N ALA A 576 15.38 2.89 -2.85
CA ALA A 576 16.20 3.45 -3.92
C ALA A 576 16.41 2.44 -5.07
N SER A 577 16.83 2.92 -6.24
CA SER A 577 17.09 2.09 -7.44
C SER A 577 17.90 0.82 -7.12
N ALA A 578 17.48 -0.32 -7.67
CA ALA A 578 18.17 -1.60 -7.52
C ALA A 578 19.57 -1.59 -8.19
N LYS A 579 19.74 -0.82 -9.26
CA LYS A 579 21.04 -0.61 -9.92
C LYS A 579 21.65 0.69 -9.42
N VAL A 580 22.87 0.60 -8.90
CA VAL A 580 23.64 1.75 -8.42
C VAL A 580 24.89 1.90 -9.27
N SER A 581 25.15 3.13 -9.71
CA SER A 581 26.40 3.54 -10.31
C SER A 581 26.76 4.91 -9.75
N ILE A 582 27.98 5.05 -9.25
CA ILE A 582 28.47 6.27 -8.60
C ILE A 582 29.81 6.64 -9.20
N ARG A 583 30.11 7.93 -9.23
CA ARG A 583 31.41 8.49 -9.57
C ARG A 583 32.01 9.11 -8.31
N ASP A 584 33.28 8.84 -8.03
CA ASP A 584 34.01 9.46 -6.93
C ASP A 584 34.09 10.98 -7.14
N PHE A 585 34.27 11.74 -6.05
CA PHE A 585 34.44 13.19 -6.11
C PHE A 585 35.87 13.63 -6.41
N VAL A 586 36.79 12.68 -6.45
CA VAL A 586 38.23 12.91 -6.52
C VAL A 586 38.77 12.29 -7.81
N THR A 587 39.63 13.03 -8.51
CA THR A 587 40.26 12.55 -9.75
C THR A 587 41.30 11.49 -9.46
N VAL A 588 41.48 10.54 -10.38
CA VAL A 588 42.39 9.39 -10.22
C VAL A 588 43.84 9.84 -9.97
N ASP A 589 44.25 10.99 -10.52
CA ASP A 589 45.63 11.48 -10.44
C ASP A 589 45.92 12.38 -9.22
N SER A 590 44.91 12.72 -8.42
CA SER A 590 45.07 13.68 -7.32
C SER A 590 45.60 13.07 -6.01
N HIS A 591 45.68 11.74 -5.91
CA HIS A 591 46.10 11.02 -4.70
C HIS A 591 46.99 9.81 -5.07
N GLU A 592 47.96 9.49 -4.22
CA GLU A 592 48.84 8.33 -4.42
C GLU A 592 48.06 6.99 -4.30
N ARG A 593 47.00 6.96 -3.48
CA ARG A 593 46.13 5.80 -3.27
C ARG A 593 44.70 6.24 -2.94
N ARG A 594 43.71 5.58 -3.54
CA ARG A 594 42.28 5.83 -3.32
C ARG A 594 41.51 4.52 -3.32
N PHE A 595 40.65 4.31 -2.32
CA PHE A 595 39.88 3.08 -2.13
C PHE A 595 38.39 3.37 -2.01
N LEU A 596 37.57 2.60 -2.71
CA LEU A 596 36.11 2.64 -2.61
C LEU A 596 35.59 1.29 -2.12
N ARG A 597 34.61 1.30 -1.21
CA ARG A 597 33.89 0.10 -0.78
C ARG A 597 32.39 0.33 -0.64
N VAL A 598 31.62 -0.74 -0.66
CA VAL A 598 30.21 -0.72 -0.26
C VAL A 598 30.08 -1.33 1.12
N LYS A 599 29.52 -0.59 2.08
CA LYS A 599 29.12 -1.08 3.39
C LYS A 599 27.63 -1.42 3.34
N VAL A 600 27.29 -2.68 3.54
CA VAL A 600 25.91 -3.13 3.74
C VAL A 600 25.60 -3.06 5.24
N ALA A 601 24.52 -2.39 5.59
CA ALA A 601 24.00 -2.33 6.95
C ALA A 601 22.53 -2.74 6.95
N SER A 602 22.03 -3.15 8.11
CA SER A 602 20.61 -3.34 8.31
C SER A 602 20.10 -2.56 9.51
N GLU A 603 19.08 -1.74 9.32
CA GLU A 603 18.38 -1.07 10.41
C GLU A 603 17.36 -1.98 11.10
N LYS A 604 17.04 -3.13 10.49
CA LYS A 604 16.17 -4.20 11.01
C LYS A 604 16.97 -5.41 11.48
N LEU A 605 18.08 -5.19 12.17
CA LEU A 605 18.58 -6.24 13.07
C LEU A 605 17.53 -6.40 14.15
N GLY A 606 17.12 -7.64 14.47
CA GLY A 606 16.03 -7.90 15.41
C GLY A 606 16.18 -7.21 16.77
N LEU A 607 15.19 -7.38 17.64
CA LEU A 607 15.07 -6.64 18.90
C LEU A 607 16.39 -6.58 19.70
N LYS A 608 16.69 -5.41 20.26
CA LYS A 608 17.78 -5.25 21.23
C LYS A 608 17.40 -5.89 22.56
N ILE A 609 18.39 -6.35 23.31
CA ILE A 609 18.19 -6.89 24.65
C ILE A 609 18.57 -5.83 25.68
N LEU A 610 17.64 -5.45 26.54
CA LEU A 610 17.87 -4.53 27.67
C LEU A 610 17.79 -5.31 28.99
N VAL A 611 18.93 -5.67 29.57
CA VAL A 611 19.01 -6.48 30.78
C VAL A 611 19.07 -5.58 32.01
N PRO A 612 18.06 -5.61 32.91
CA PRO A 612 18.21 -5.12 34.28
C PRO A 612 19.21 -6.03 35.01
N ALA A 613 20.49 -5.65 35.04
CA ALA A 613 21.58 -6.51 35.48
C ALA A 613 21.86 -6.31 36.99
N TYR A 614 20.86 -6.58 37.83
CA TYR A 614 20.91 -6.30 39.27
C TYR A 614 21.54 -7.46 40.07
N PHE A 615 22.55 -8.10 39.47
CA PHE A 615 23.35 -9.15 40.07
C PHE A 615 24.78 -8.69 40.32
N TYR A 616 25.29 -9.05 41.49
CA TYR A 616 26.61 -8.64 41.97
C TYR A 616 27.74 -9.29 41.13
N PRO A 617 28.76 -8.51 40.71
CA PRO A 617 29.85 -8.98 39.86
C PRO A 617 30.89 -9.79 40.64
N VAL A 618 30.63 -11.09 40.82
CA VAL A 618 31.62 -12.08 41.29
C VAL A 618 32.17 -12.92 40.13
N ALA A 619 33.21 -13.71 40.40
CA ALA A 619 33.70 -14.71 39.45
C ALA A 619 32.55 -15.63 38.99
N ASN A 620 32.45 -15.88 37.69
CA ASN A 620 31.35 -16.62 37.04
C ASN A 620 29.94 -16.02 37.24
N SER A 621 29.85 -14.73 37.56
CA SER A 621 28.56 -14.03 37.59
C SER A 621 27.91 -13.95 36.19
N PRO A 622 26.60 -13.68 36.12
CA PRO A 622 25.91 -13.57 34.84
C PRO A 622 26.45 -12.47 33.90
N TRP A 623 27.25 -11.52 34.41
CA TRP A 623 28.00 -10.54 33.60
C TRP A 623 28.93 -11.18 32.55
N ALA A 624 29.52 -12.34 32.86
CA ALA A 624 30.35 -13.08 31.92
C ALA A 624 29.53 -13.62 30.73
N ARG A 625 28.29 -14.08 31.00
CA ARG A 625 27.34 -14.53 29.95
C ARG A 625 26.89 -13.37 29.08
N LEU A 626 26.64 -12.18 29.65
CA LEU A 626 26.34 -10.97 28.88
C LEU A 626 27.48 -10.61 27.91
N SER A 627 28.72 -10.62 28.40
CA SER A 627 29.90 -10.30 27.59
C SER A 627 30.13 -11.33 26.48
N ALA A 628 29.87 -12.61 26.76
CA ALA A 628 29.96 -13.69 25.78
C ALA A 628 28.86 -13.58 24.70
N ALA A 629 27.66 -13.15 25.06
CA ALA A 629 26.58 -12.86 24.11
C ALA A 629 26.95 -11.65 23.24
N ALA A 630 27.37 -10.54 23.85
CA ALA A 630 27.75 -9.31 23.14
C ALA A 630 28.79 -9.57 22.05
N ALA A 631 29.82 -10.37 22.37
CA ALA A 631 30.88 -10.75 21.43
C ALA A 631 30.39 -11.49 20.18
N LYS A 632 29.18 -12.05 20.21
CA LYS A 632 28.57 -12.86 19.15
C LYS A 632 27.42 -12.15 18.44
N THR A 633 27.10 -10.92 18.84
CA THR A 633 25.99 -10.13 18.31
C THR A 633 26.49 -8.80 17.71
N PRO A 634 25.70 -8.13 16.85
CA PRO A 634 26.00 -6.77 16.44
C PRO A 634 26.22 -5.84 17.64
N ALA A 635 27.13 -4.87 17.50
CA ALA A 635 27.41 -3.91 18.55
C ALA A 635 26.13 -3.15 18.94
N GLY A 636 25.86 -3.03 20.24
CA GLY A 636 24.65 -2.41 20.80
C GLY A 636 23.41 -3.31 20.81
N THR A 637 23.52 -4.61 20.48
CA THR A 637 22.43 -5.58 20.69
C THR A 637 22.23 -5.89 22.17
N ILE A 638 23.32 -6.11 22.93
CA ILE A 638 23.25 -6.36 24.38
C ILE A 638 23.47 -5.04 25.13
N ASN A 639 22.47 -4.67 25.94
CA ASN A 639 22.45 -3.44 26.73
C ASN A 639 22.16 -3.82 28.18
N ALA A 640 23.00 -3.40 29.12
CA ALA A 640 22.85 -3.75 30.54
C ALA A 640 22.62 -2.51 31.41
N ILE A 641 21.72 -2.62 32.38
CA ILE A 641 21.51 -1.60 33.42
C ILE A 641 22.30 -2.04 34.64
N ALA A 642 23.38 -1.31 34.96
CA ALA A 642 24.19 -1.57 36.13
C ALA A 642 23.59 -0.86 37.36
N ASN A 643 23.46 -1.59 38.47
CA ASN A 643 22.95 -1.06 39.73
C ASN A 643 23.86 -1.52 40.87
N VAL A 644 24.69 -0.62 41.42
CA VAL A 644 25.61 -0.97 42.53
C VAL A 644 24.83 -1.09 43.82
N ASN A 645 24.05 -0.06 44.16
CA ASN A 645 23.20 -0.01 45.36
C ASN A 645 22.10 1.05 45.23
N ASN A 646 21.11 0.78 44.38
CA ASN A 646 20.08 1.76 43.96
C ASN A 646 20.68 3.08 43.43
N GLY A 647 21.81 2.97 42.75
CA GLY A 647 22.68 4.09 42.39
C GLY A 647 24.12 3.66 42.11
N PRO A 648 25.03 4.63 41.90
CA PRO A 648 26.42 4.39 41.51
C PRO A 648 27.35 3.89 42.63
N ASP A 649 26.92 3.91 43.89
CA ASP A 649 27.79 3.63 45.03
C ASP A 649 27.03 3.07 46.24
N SER A 650 27.67 2.14 46.95
CA SER A 650 27.27 1.67 48.28
C SER A 650 28.02 2.37 49.42
N GLY A 651 29.00 3.22 49.07
CA GLY A 651 29.99 3.79 49.99
C GLY A 651 31.11 2.82 50.35
N GLN A 652 31.13 1.61 49.78
CA GLN A 652 32.12 0.56 50.06
C GLN A 652 33.09 0.41 48.89
N ALA A 653 34.39 0.63 49.15
CA ALA A 653 35.42 0.51 48.12
C ALA A 653 35.50 -0.90 47.49
N ALA A 654 35.05 -1.93 48.21
CA ALA A 654 35.03 -3.32 47.75
C ALA A 654 34.08 -3.55 46.55
N ASP A 655 33.05 -2.73 46.39
CA ASP A 655 32.05 -2.91 45.33
C ASP A 655 32.48 -2.22 44.02
N ILE A 656 33.34 -1.20 44.09
CA ILE A 656 33.70 -0.36 42.94
C ILE A 656 34.48 -1.16 41.88
N ALA A 657 35.58 -1.82 42.27
CA ALA A 657 36.49 -2.46 41.33
C ALA A 657 35.85 -3.63 40.54
N PRO A 658 35.04 -4.50 41.16
CA PRO A 658 34.30 -5.53 40.44
C PRO A 658 33.35 -4.98 39.36
N TYR A 659 32.57 -3.94 39.67
CA TYR A 659 31.67 -3.31 38.69
C TYR A 659 32.44 -2.65 37.54
N GLN A 660 33.52 -1.93 37.85
CA GLN A 660 34.39 -1.36 36.82
C GLN A 660 34.91 -2.41 35.83
N GLN A 661 35.26 -3.61 36.33
CA GLN A 661 35.78 -4.69 35.50
C GLN A 661 34.72 -5.23 34.54
N VAL A 662 33.55 -5.63 35.04
CA VAL A 662 32.50 -6.21 34.18
C VAL A 662 31.94 -5.20 33.17
N ILE A 663 31.89 -3.92 33.52
CA ILE A 663 31.47 -2.84 32.61
C ILE A 663 32.48 -2.68 31.47
N ARG A 664 33.78 -2.65 31.77
CA ARG A 664 34.82 -2.61 30.73
C ARG A 664 34.76 -3.83 29.82
N ASP A 665 34.59 -5.03 30.39
CA ASP A 665 34.57 -6.28 29.63
C ASP A 665 33.38 -6.34 28.67
N LEU A 666 32.17 -5.99 29.13
CA LEU A 666 30.98 -5.98 28.28
C LEU A 666 31.11 -4.96 27.14
N ARG A 667 31.58 -3.75 27.46
CA ARG A 667 31.77 -2.68 26.45
C ARG A 667 32.84 -3.05 25.43
N ALA A 668 33.93 -3.68 25.85
CA ALA A 668 34.97 -4.18 24.94
C ALA A 668 34.47 -5.26 23.96
N LYS A 669 33.36 -5.93 24.28
CA LYS A 669 32.69 -6.91 23.41
C LYS A 669 31.53 -6.32 22.60
N GLY A 670 31.38 -4.98 22.58
CA GLY A 670 30.37 -4.28 21.81
C GLY A 670 29.01 -4.16 22.50
N GLY A 671 28.90 -4.54 23.78
CA GLY A 671 27.72 -4.25 24.60
C GLY A 671 27.70 -2.78 25.06
N ARG A 672 26.56 -2.33 25.60
CA ARG A 672 26.41 -1.01 26.23
C ARG A 672 26.00 -1.14 27.68
N VAL A 673 26.42 -0.19 28.52
CA VAL A 673 26.05 -0.14 29.93
C VAL A 673 25.40 1.19 30.28
N PHE A 674 24.27 1.13 31.00
CA PHE A 674 23.52 2.27 31.51
C PHE A 674 23.56 2.26 33.04
N GLY A 675 23.90 3.39 33.66
CA GLY A 675 23.91 3.51 35.12
C GLY A 675 22.50 3.72 35.67
N TYR A 676 22.08 2.91 36.65
CA TYR A 676 20.80 3.08 37.34
C TYR A 676 20.80 4.33 38.23
N VAL A 677 19.75 5.14 38.15
CA VAL A 677 19.50 6.26 39.07
C VAL A 677 18.01 6.36 39.38
N SER A 678 17.62 6.18 40.64
CA SER A 678 16.25 6.46 41.09
C SER A 678 16.01 7.97 41.14
N THR A 679 14.84 8.38 40.65
CA THR A 679 14.38 9.77 40.64
C THR A 679 13.21 10.02 41.61
N ALA A 680 12.69 8.96 42.25
CA ALA A 680 11.54 9.01 43.15
C ALA A 680 10.35 9.78 42.55
N TYR A 681 10.01 9.50 41.29
CA TYR A 681 8.93 10.15 40.53
C TYR A 681 9.11 11.67 40.41
N GLY A 682 10.37 12.12 40.33
CA GLY A 682 10.74 13.54 40.25
C GLY A 682 10.81 14.25 41.62
N ALA A 683 10.61 13.53 42.73
CA ALA A 683 10.70 14.09 44.07
C ALA A 683 12.15 14.13 44.61
N ARG A 684 13.07 13.35 44.05
CA ARG A 684 14.47 13.36 44.47
C ARG A 684 15.14 14.66 44.01
N ASP A 685 15.91 15.29 44.89
CA ASP A 685 16.61 16.55 44.58
C ASP A 685 17.42 16.45 43.27
N LEU A 686 17.24 17.43 42.38
CA LEU A 686 17.82 17.43 41.04
C LEU A 686 19.35 17.40 41.08
N ALA A 687 19.97 18.17 42.00
CA ALA A 687 21.42 18.23 42.12
C ALA A 687 21.99 16.91 42.65
N ALA A 688 21.28 16.24 43.56
CA ALA A 688 21.65 14.90 44.03
C ALA A 688 21.60 13.87 42.89
N VAL A 689 20.58 13.91 42.03
CA VAL A 689 20.50 13.02 40.85
C VAL A 689 21.60 13.31 39.84
N GLN A 690 21.90 14.59 39.58
CA GLN A 690 23.02 14.98 38.71
C GLN A 690 24.39 14.55 39.30
N ALA A 691 24.54 14.55 40.62
CA ALA A 691 25.75 14.04 41.28
C ALA A 691 25.92 12.52 41.07
N ASP A 692 24.84 11.75 41.18
CA ASP A 692 24.86 10.30 40.88
C ASP A 692 25.23 10.03 39.41
N ILE A 693 24.63 10.79 38.49
CA ILE A 693 24.96 10.73 37.05
C ILE A 693 26.46 11.03 36.86
N ALA A 694 26.98 12.07 37.50
CA ALA A 694 28.40 12.40 37.41
C ALA A 694 29.31 11.28 37.91
N LEU A 695 28.93 10.59 38.99
CA LEU A 695 29.65 9.43 39.51
C LEU A 695 29.64 8.26 38.53
N TRP A 696 28.49 7.95 37.90
CA TRP A 696 28.41 6.89 36.90
C TRP A 696 29.41 7.08 35.75
N TYR A 697 29.46 8.29 35.19
CA TYR A 697 30.39 8.59 34.10
C TYR A 697 31.85 8.62 34.55
N SER A 698 32.16 9.32 35.63
CA SER A 698 33.54 9.51 36.07
C SER A 698 34.19 8.23 36.60
N ARG A 699 33.41 7.34 37.24
CA ARG A 699 33.93 6.16 37.92
C ARG A 699 33.84 4.89 37.09
N TYR A 700 32.80 4.73 36.27
CA TYR A 700 32.54 3.48 35.56
C TYR A 700 32.62 3.59 34.04
N GLY A 701 32.52 4.80 33.48
CA GLY A 701 32.57 5.00 32.03
C GLY A 701 31.41 4.31 31.33
N VAL A 702 30.18 4.70 31.67
CA VAL A 702 28.93 4.18 31.09
C VAL A 702 28.59 4.85 29.75
N ASP A 703 27.66 4.25 29.00
CA ASP A 703 27.17 4.74 27.71
C ASP A 703 25.87 5.58 27.84
N GLY A 704 25.31 5.67 29.04
CA GLY A 704 24.10 6.41 29.33
C GLY A 704 23.58 6.18 30.75
N ILE A 705 22.37 6.69 31.01
CA ILE A 705 21.70 6.61 32.32
C ILE A 705 20.31 6.00 32.16
N PHE A 706 19.98 5.11 33.08
CA PHE A 706 18.64 4.58 33.28
C PHE A 706 18.00 5.31 34.45
N LEU A 707 16.97 6.11 34.17
CA LEU A 707 16.22 6.86 35.17
C LEU A 707 15.03 6.00 35.64
N ASP A 708 15.18 5.43 36.83
CA ASP A 708 14.13 4.61 37.43
C ASP A 708 13.15 5.45 38.25
N GLU A 709 11.96 4.89 38.45
CA GLU A 709 10.83 5.57 39.09
C GLU A 709 10.55 6.91 38.40
N GLN A 710 10.60 6.96 37.07
CA GLN A 710 10.30 8.18 36.30
C GLN A 710 8.82 8.56 36.48
N ALA A 711 8.52 9.85 36.60
CA ALA A 711 7.13 10.31 36.62
C ALA A 711 6.45 10.03 35.27
N ALA A 712 5.18 9.60 35.31
CA ALA A 712 4.38 9.35 34.12
C ALA A 712 3.50 10.55 33.70
N THR A 713 3.61 11.68 34.40
CA THR A 713 2.76 12.87 34.25
C THR A 713 3.58 14.11 33.89
N ASP A 714 2.91 15.18 33.44
CA ASP A 714 3.55 16.34 32.83
C ASP A 714 4.28 17.26 33.81
N GLU A 715 3.90 17.23 35.09
CA GLU A 715 4.35 18.18 36.11
C GLU A 715 5.86 18.14 36.35
N ALA A 716 6.47 16.96 36.18
CA ALA A 716 7.90 16.75 36.35
C ALA A 716 8.70 16.91 35.04
N PHE A 717 8.09 17.30 33.92
CA PHE A 717 8.78 17.35 32.63
C PHE A 717 10.03 18.24 32.64
N GLY A 718 9.97 19.41 33.28
CA GLY A 718 11.13 20.32 33.40
C GLY A 718 12.29 19.70 34.17
N TYR A 719 12.01 18.87 35.16
CA TYR A 719 13.02 18.11 35.91
C TYR A 719 13.74 17.10 35.02
N TYR A 720 12.98 16.30 34.25
CA TYR A 720 13.58 15.31 33.34
C TYR A 720 14.26 15.94 32.13
N ARG A 721 13.82 17.13 31.68
CA ARG A 721 14.54 17.92 30.67
C ARG A 721 15.94 18.27 31.15
N ALA A 722 16.08 18.75 32.39
CA ALA A 722 17.39 19.10 32.94
C ALA A 722 18.34 17.89 33.07
N LEU A 723 17.79 16.71 33.42
CA LEU A 723 18.57 15.46 33.46
C LEU A 723 18.97 14.98 32.06
N HIS A 724 18.04 15.05 31.10
CA HIS A 724 18.33 14.76 29.70
C HIS A 724 19.46 15.64 29.18
N ASP A 725 19.41 16.93 29.44
CA ASP A 725 20.42 17.85 28.90
C ASP A 725 21.82 17.61 29.51
N ASP A 726 21.90 17.21 30.79
CA ASP A 726 23.16 16.75 31.40
C ASP A 726 23.66 15.46 30.71
N VAL A 727 22.82 14.45 30.56
CA VAL A 727 23.23 13.16 29.98
C VAL A 727 23.59 13.26 28.50
N VAL A 728 22.75 13.89 27.70
CA VAL A 728 22.85 13.90 26.23
C VAL A 728 23.82 14.99 25.77
N TYR A 729 23.62 16.24 26.18
CA TYR A 729 24.41 17.35 25.65
C TYR A 729 25.72 17.58 26.39
N THR A 730 25.78 17.30 27.70
CA THR A 730 27.02 17.49 28.47
C THR A 730 27.92 16.27 28.41
N ARG A 731 27.35 15.05 28.39
CA ARG A 731 28.12 13.80 28.52
C ARG A 731 28.10 12.91 27.28
N GLY A 732 27.24 13.20 26.30
CA GLY A 732 27.16 12.46 25.03
C GLY A 732 26.59 11.04 25.16
N GLY A 733 25.85 10.73 26.22
CA GLY A 733 25.20 9.43 26.40
C GLY A 733 23.71 9.45 26.06
N LEU A 734 23.02 8.37 26.41
CA LEU A 734 21.56 8.21 26.19
C LEU A 734 20.80 8.13 27.52
N VAL A 735 19.56 8.60 27.51
CA VAL A 735 18.59 8.46 28.59
C VAL A 735 17.62 7.32 28.28
N ILE A 736 17.55 6.36 29.20
CA ILE A 736 16.50 5.35 29.25
C ILE A 736 15.56 5.72 30.39
N GLY A 737 14.30 6.01 30.08
CA GLY A 737 13.30 6.38 31.06
C GLY A 737 12.44 5.18 31.49
N ASN A 738 12.31 4.97 32.80
CA ASN A 738 11.46 3.91 33.35
C ASN A 738 10.39 4.43 34.32
N PRO A 739 9.16 4.65 33.84
CA PRO A 739 8.02 4.93 34.70
C PRO A 739 7.42 3.70 35.40
N GLY A 740 7.82 2.47 35.05
CA GLY A 740 7.19 1.24 35.54
C GLY A 740 5.75 1.01 35.07
N THR A 741 5.23 1.89 34.20
CA THR A 741 3.85 1.85 33.66
C THR A 741 3.76 2.62 32.33
N ALA A 742 2.57 2.75 31.74
CA ALA A 742 2.36 3.61 30.59
C ALA A 742 2.61 5.10 30.93
N THR A 743 3.26 5.84 30.04
CA THR A 743 3.57 7.27 30.19
C THR A 743 2.88 8.14 29.14
N ILE A 744 3.08 9.46 29.21
CA ILE A 744 2.60 10.44 28.23
C ILE A 744 3.60 10.63 27.08
N GLU A 745 3.08 10.97 25.90
CA GLU A 745 3.87 11.17 24.66
C GLU A 745 4.98 12.21 24.82
N ARG A 746 4.77 13.25 25.64
CA ARG A 746 5.74 14.35 25.82
C ARG A 746 7.11 13.86 26.28
N TYR A 747 7.20 12.77 27.03
CA TYR A 747 8.48 12.21 27.46
C TYR A 747 9.36 11.69 26.31
N MET A 748 8.83 11.56 25.08
CA MET A 748 9.63 11.24 23.89
C MET A 748 10.67 12.31 23.54
N GLU A 749 10.49 13.52 24.06
CA GLU A 749 11.44 14.63 23.88
C GLU A 749 12.64 14.56 24.82
N VAL A 750 12.58 13.78 25.91
CA VAL A 750 13.61 13.71 26.96
C VAL A 750 14.11 12.29 27.22
N ASN A 751 13.55 11.29 26.53
CA ASN A 751 13.98 9.90 26.60
C ASN A 751 14.42 9.41 25.21
N GLU A 752 15.62 8.83 25.11
CA GLU A 752 16.06 8.10 23.91
C GLU A 752 15.36 6.74 23.80
N VAL A 753 15.07 6.11 24.93
CA VAL A 753 14.31 4.85 25.03
C VAL A 753 13.37 4.89 26.25
N THR A 754 12.15 4.41 26.11
CA THR A 754 11.10 4.51 27.14
C THR A 754 10.42 3.18 27.40
N CYS A 755 10.17 2.88 28.67
CA CYS A 755 9.39 1.72 29.09
C CYS A 755 7.94 1.86 28.63
N VAL A 756 7.40 0.83 27.99
CA VAL A 756 5.97 0.76 27.64
C VAL A 756 5.28 -0.49 28.19
N PHE A 757 6.03 -1.34 28.89
CA PHE A 757 5.53 -2.50 29.61
C PHE A 757 6.56 -2.99 30.64
N GLU A 758 6.15 -3.13 31.90
CA GLU A 758 6.94 -3.76 32.95
C GLU A 758 5.97 -4.44 33.94
N THR A 759 5.60 -5.69 33.68
CA THR A 759 4.59 -6.42 34.46
C THR A 759 4.80 -7.93 34.30
N ALA A 760 4.22 -8.75 35.19
CA ALA A 760 4.17 -10.19 35.03
C ALA A 760 3.59 -10.56 33.65
N GLY A 761 4.39 -11.29 32.88
CA GLY A 761 4.14 -11.63 31.48
C GLY A 761 2.79 -12.30 31.28
N PRO A 762 2.51 -13.45 31.91
CA PRO A 762 1.28 -14.22 31.69
C PRO A 762 -0.02 -13.44 31.90
N THR A 763 -0.01 -12.44 32.79
CA THR A 763 -1.20 -11.65 33.14
C THR A 763 -1.41 -10.41 32.27
N GLY A 764 -0.39 -9.91 31.57
CA GLY A 764 -0.47 -8.62 30.88
C GLY A 764 0.02 -8.62 29.44
N PHE A 765 1.02 -9.44 29.12
CA PHE A 765 1.70 -9.38 27.82
C PHE A 765 0.93 -10.04 26.66
N PRO A 766 0.23 -11.18 26.83
CA PRO A 766 -0.48 -11.86 25.73
C PRO A 766 -1.49 -10.97 25.00
N THR A 767 -2.04 -9.96 25.66
CA THR A 767 -3.01 -9.00 25.11
C THR A 767 -2.46 -7.58 25.05
N TRP A 768 -1.18 -7.36 25.38
CA TRP A 768 -0.61 -6.02 25.41
C TRP A 768 -0.61 -5.37 24.03
N THR A 769 -0.95 -4.09 24.01
CA THR A 769 -0.81 -3.16 22.90
C THR A 769 -0.24 -1.85 23.45
N PRO A 770 0.72 -1.21 22.77
CA PRO A 770 1.28 0.04 23.25
C PRO A 770 0.27 1.19 23.13
N PRO A 771 0.47 2.32 23.85
CA PRO A 771 -0.34 3.52 23.67
C PRO A 771 -0.36 4.00 22.21
N VAL A 772 -1.49 4.54 21.74
CA VAL A 772 -1.71 4.89 20.31
C VAL A 772 -0.65 5.85 19.76
N TRP A 773 -0.20 6.80 20.59
CA TRP A 773 0.80 7.80 20.20
C TRP A 773 2.16 7.19 19.84
N THR A 774 2.48 5.98 20.32
CA THR A 774 3.74 5.30 20.00
C THR A 774 3.89 5.01 18.50
N ALA A 775 2.79 4.93 17.75
CA ALA A 775 2.79 4.69 16.32
C ALA A 775 3.53 5.79 15.52
N GLY A 776 3.63 7.00 16.07
CA GLY A 776 4.35 8.15 15.50
C GLY A 776 5.88 8.09 15.63
N TYR A 777 6.43 7.14 16.38
CA TYR A 777 7.86 7.07 16.70
C TYR A 777 8.51 5.77 16.20
N PRO A 778 9.85 5.76 15.97
CA PRO A 778 10.56 4.54 15.60
C PRO A 778 10.52 3.52 16.74
N ALA A 779 10.44 2.23 16.40
CA ALA A 779 10.38 1.15 17.38
C ALA A 779 11.56 1.16 18.38
N SER A 780 12.72 1.67 17.95
CA SER A 780 13.92 1.83 18.77
C SER A 780 13.76 2.73 19.99
N LYS A 781 12.66 3.51 20.08
CA LYS A 781 12.32 4.37 21.23
C LYS A 781 11.64 3.60 22.38
N PHE A 782 11.31 2.33 22.22
CA PHE A 782 10.46 1.60 23.18
C PHE A 782 11.07 0.28 23.64
N TYR A 783 10.89 -0.03 24.92
CA TYR A 783 11.26 -1.32 25.49
C TYR A 783 10.18 -1.94 26.37
N VAL A 784 10.24 -3.27 26.53
CA VAL A 784 9.32 -4.07 27.35
C VAL A 784 10.06 -5.07 28.23
N LEU A 785 9.59 -5.25 29.47
CA LEU A 785 10.18 -6.11 30.51
C LEU A 785 9.15 -7.09 31.13
N PRO A 786 8.65 -8.09 30.38
CA PRO A 786 7.84 -9.16 30.97
C PRO A 786 8.66 -10.12 31.84
N TYR A 787 8.25 -10.31 33.10
CA TYR A 787 8.82 -11.29 34.04
C TYR A 787 7.85 -12.45 34.31
N ASN A 788 8.24 -13.44 35.12
CA ASN A 788 7.45 -14.66 35.41
C ASN A 788 6.97 -15.37 34.12
N SER A 789 7.88 -15.52 33.15
CA SER A 789 7.56 -16.00 31.81
C SER A 789 8.30 -17.29 31.49
N SER A 790 7.64 -18.30 30.96
CA SER A 790 8.31 -19.53 30.52
C SER A 790 9.12 -19.32 29.24
N ALA A 791 9.96 -20.29 28.87
CA ALA A 791 10.67 -20.26 27.57
C ALA A 791 9.71 -20.21 26.36
N ALA A 792 8.52 -20.82 26.49
CA ALA A 792 7.49 -20.76 25.45
C ALA A 792 6.85 -19.37 25.38
N ASP A 793 6.58 -18.76 26.54
CA ASP A 793 6.09 -17.38 26.62
C ASP A 793 7.10 -16.42 26.00
N MET A 794 8.39 -16.57 26.30
CA MET A 794 9.46 -15.74 25.74
C MET A 794 9.42 -15.69 24.22
N ALA A 795 9.30 -16.84 23.53
CA ALA A 795 9.24 -16.87 22.07
C ALA A 795 8.01 -16.13 21.52
N ALA A 796 6.85 -16.32 22.16
CA ALA A 796 5.63 -15.62 21.81
C ALA A 796 5.72 -14.10 22.08
N TYR A 797 6.37 -13.72 23.17
CA TYR A 797 6.47 -12.33 23.62
C TYR A 797 7.45 -11.53 22.78
N VAL A 798 8.58 -12.14 22.38
CA VAL A 798 9.51 -11.54 21.41
C VAL A 798 8.80 -11.26 20.09
N THR A 799 7.99 -12.20 19.60
CA THR A 799 7.21 -12.03 18.35
C THR A 799 6.17 -10.91 18.50
N ARG A 800 5.46 -10.86 19.62
CA ARG A 800 4.47 -9.82 19.89
C ARG A 800 5.11 -8.43 20.07
N ALA A 801 6.25 -8.34 20.74
CA ALA A 801 6.99 -7.09 20.89
C ALA A 801 7.41 -6.51 19.54
N ALA A 802 7.91 -7.36 18.63
CA ALA A 802 8.23 -6.97 17.26
C ALA A 802 7.00 -6.45 16.51
N ALA A 803 5.90 -7.23 16.52
CA ALA A 803 4.64 -6.87 15.87
C ALA A 803 4.04 -5.56 16.40
N ASN A 804 4.24 -5.29 17.69
CA ASN A 804 3.77 -4.08 18.36
C ASN A 804 4.81 -2.95 18.38
N ARG A 805 5.89 -3.04 17.60
CA ARG A 805 6.90 -1.98 17.42
C ARG A 805 7.64 -1.59 18.72
N ALA A 806 7.90 -2.54 19.62
CA ALA A 806 8.91 -2.37 20.67
C ALA A 806 10.28 -2.86 20.18
N GLY A 807 11.27 -1.97 20.16
CA GLY A 807 12.60 -2.26 19.59
C GLY A 807 13.57 -2.91 20.56
N TRP A 808 13.23 -2.98 21.85
CA TRP A 808 14.07 -3.55 22.91
C TRP A 808 13.23 -4.44 23.83
N ILE A 809 13.79 -5.53 24.34
CA ILE A 809 13.07 -6.50 25.18
C ILE A 809 13.99 -7.19 26.18
N TYR A 810 13.42 -7.59 27.32
CA TYR A 810 13.98 -8.63 28.17
C TYR A 810 12.86 -9.45 28.79
N VAL A 811 12.92 -10.77 28.62
CA VAL A 811 11.92 -11.70 29.14
C VAL A 811 12.59 -12.64 30.13
N THR A 812 12.06 -12.74 31.35
CA THR A 812 12.66 -13.56 32.41
C THR A 812 11.65 -14.54 33.03
N ASP A 813 12.13 -15.74 33.39
CA ASP A 813 11.40 -16.74 34.19
C ASP A 813 11.46 -16.45 35.69
N ASP A 814 12.24 -15.43 36.08
CA ASP A 814 12.32 -14.98 37.46
C ASP A 814 11.06 -14.24 37.91
N THR A 815 10.88 -14.13 39.23
CA THR A 815 9.66 -13.68 39.88
C THR A 815 9.94 -12.59 40.94
N LEU A 816 8.87 -11.97 41.45
CA LEU A 816 8.98 -11.02 42.57
C LEU A 816 9.53 -11.70 43.83
N PRO A 817 10.24 -10.97 44.73
CA PRO A 817 10.32 -9.51 44.80
C PRO A 817 11.35 -8.85 43.88
N ASN A 818 12.27 -9.60 43.27
CA ASN A 818 13.32 -9.05 42.43
C ASN A 818 13.59 -9.92 41.20
N PRO A 819 12.86 -9.74 40.10
CA PRO A 819 13.03 -10.56 38.89
C PRO A 819 14.30 -10.25 38.09
N TRP A 820 15.19 -9.42 38.64
CA TRP A 820 16.33 -8.81 37.95
C TRP A 820 17.70 -9.26 38.50
N ASP A 821 17.73 -10.12 39.53
CA ASP A 821 18.96 -10.62 40.15
C ASP A 821 19.51 -11.92 39.53
N THR A 822 18.84 -12.45 38.51
CA THR A 822 19.37 -13.55 37.70
C THR A 822 19.17 -13.31 36.19
N LEU A 823 19.91 -14.05 35.37
CA LEU A 823 19.59 -14.19 33.94
C LEU A 823 18.63 -15.36 33.75
N PRO A 824 17.69 -15.26 32.80
CA PRO A 824 16.76 -16.34 32.55
C PRO A 824 17.48 -17.63 32.18
N SER A 825 16.85 -18.76 32.53
CA SER A 825 17.37 -20.09 32.19
C SER A 825 17.60 -20.27 30.68
N TYR A 826 16.88 -19.51 29.86
CA TYR A 826 16.91 -19.50 28.40
C TYR A 826 17.57 -18.26 27.78
N PHE A 827 18.43 -17.53 28.50
CA PHE A 827 19.02 -16.26 28.03
C PHE A 827 19.62 -16.30 26.61
N GLU A 828 20.41 -17.31 26.28
CA GLU A 828 21.03 -17.45 24.94
C GLU A 828 19.97 -17.66 23.84
N THR A 829 18.90 -18.39 24.17
CA THR A 829 17.74 -18.56 23.29
C THR A 829 16.96 -17.25 23.14
N LEU A 830 16.79 -16.47 24.21
CA LEU A 830 16.19 -15.13 24.14
C LEU A 830 16.99 -14.21 23.20
N VAL A 831 18.32 -14.15 23.34
CA VAL A 831 19.19 -13.36 22.46
C VAL A 831 19.01 -13.77 21.00
N THR A 832 19.03 -15.07 20.72
CA THR A 832 18.86 -15.62 19.37
C THR A 832 17.47 -15.31 18.80
N THR A 833 16.42 -15.49 19.61
CA THR A 833 15.03 -15.27 19.20
C THR A 833 14.78 -13.79 18.91
N ALA A 834 15.28 -12.89 19.76
CA ALA A 834 15.16 -11.45 19.56
C ALA A 834 15.87 -10.97 18.29
N MET A 835 17.08 -11.48 18.01
CA MET A 835 17.83 -11.15 16.79
C MET A 835 17.11 -11.54 15.50
N LEU A 836 16.24 -12.56 15.54
CA LEU A 836 15.50 -13.09 14.39
C LEU A 836 14.04 -12.61 14.32
N ALA A 837 13.63 -11.77 15.26
CA ALA A 837 12.28 -11.24 15.34
C ALA A 837 12.13 -9.98 14.48
N GLU A 838 11.02 -9.91 13.71
CA GLU A 838 10.76 -8.90 12.68
C GLU A 838 9.37 -8.28 12.80
#